data_AF-A0A661B8L3-F1
#
_entry.id   AF-A0A661B8L3-F1
#
_cell.length_a   1.000
_cell.length_b   1.000
_cell.length_c   1.000
_cell.angle_alpha   90.00
_cell.angle_beta   90.00
_cell.angle_gamma   90.00
#
_symmetry.space_group_name_H-M   'P 1'
#
loop_
_entity.id
_entity.type
_entity.pdbx_description
1 polymer ?
#
loop_
_entity_poly.entity_id
_entity_poly.type
_entity_poly.pdbx_seq_one_letter_code
_entity_poly.pdbx_strand_id
1 'polypeptide(L)'
;FAIVHIGFVVLFYAYGKKFGIWAPTETNYTNLMSTYFPWIFALSVGLLAAVSEDFMFRLFGVPYISKLFKSKVVGVIIPAFIWGFLHSTYPQEPGWARGIEVGLIGIAAGWLMLRYSIVANIVWHFTVNSSLTALVIIQQGGIFDIVMCIIVVFLPVFFIGLGFIFGKRKELTANAEMIPPKLETVSVPGSQIPISYEGIPNRKKYLWVAIAVIALIIAIIAPQYPNQTVQIGRKQAESISMNFLQNRGVPVDSFETVASFREAPNSKELLYLYQQKGWNGIDELYGENKWEPLYYWSVRFVISGEKNEYKVFLSPDGKVEFFEHYLEEDDSGATISEDSAFVLAKNLLKQFQLTEILNWELIKKSSIKRPNRTDHYFTWQDIDSIGQAHKRLGISVLGDEPSFDSKFLKRPEEWVREQSKKTAFTVIKNVLPMLLVAILVLMITISFIRGIAKGNVNLKMALWSFIIMAIVSIISFVNSYPTLRSGYYTAWTMERFLTIQIIANIISIIFVSVGAGVAVGAFSTTEFKRKLLLKIPMKDNLFASAVASMIIIGVYSIQRGLEILFDLPLRNIPISIPAGYASYFPILTILNPIATKIFITIPALLVAFSMIKNKLNTRTKIFIAVIIIAIIMGIGGAISLGEIVWNIAKAIMVAITGWFLVTTLLKDNVIMYVEVFLLLFGLYTAARILMPAGNPFYIVNGILAVALSLILWWIIARSVEPSRITVK
;
A
#
# COMPACT_ATOMS: atom_id res chain seq x y z
N PHE A 1 21.01 -27.47 -16.46
CA PHE A 1 21.28 -26.36 -15.52
C PHE A 1 20.47 -26.47 -14.22
N ALA A 2 19.14 -26.69 -14.24
CA ALA A 2 18.32 -26.82 -13.03
C ALA A 2 18.83 -27.89 -12.03
N ILE A 3 19.16 -29.09 -12.51
CA ILE A 3 19.74 -30.17 -11.69
C ILE A 3 21.07 -29.73 -11.04
N VAL A 4 21.94 -29.08 -11.82
CA VAL A 4 23.23 -28.57 -11.34
C VAL A 4 23.04 -27.50 -10.26
N HIS A 5 22.05 -26.61 -10.44
CA HIS A 5 21.68 -25.62 -9.42
C HIS A 5 21.29 -26.32 -8.11
N ILE A 6 20.34 -27.26 -8.14
CA ILE A 6 19.92 -27.97 -6.92
C ILE A 6 21.10 -28.69 -6.25
N GLY A 7 21.95 -29.36 -7.04
CA GLY A 7 23.17 -30.01 -6.52
C GLY A 7 24.15 -29.02 -5.90
N PHE A 8 24.34 -27.84 -6.50
CA PHE A 8 25.18 -26.78 -5.96
C PHE A 8 24.68 -26.29 -4.59
N VAL A 9 23.37 -26.09 -4.42
CA VAL A 9 22.79 -25.66 -3.14
C VAL A 9 23.10 -26.69 -2.04
N VAL A 10 22.89 -27.98 -2.34
CA VAL A 10 23.18 -29.07 -1.39
C VAL A 10 24.67 -29.06 -1.00
N LEU A 11 25.57 -28.95 -1.97
CA LEU A 11 27.01 -28.90 -1.72
C LEU A 11 27.44 -27.65 -0.94
N PHE A 12 26.87 -26.49 -1.26
CA PHE A 12 27.17 -25.22 -0.61
C PHE A 12 26.88 -25.29 0.89
N TYR A 13 25.71 -25.82 1.30
CA TYR A 13 25.38 -25.96 2.71
C TYR A 13 26.07 -27.14 3.39
N ALA A 14 26.26 -28.27 2.71
CA ALA A 14 26.96 -29.42 3.27
C ALA A 14 28.41 -29.08 3.63
N TYR A 15 29.10 -28.32 2.77
CA TYR A 15 30.46 -27.84 3.04
C TYR A 15 30.46 -26.61 3.94
N GLY A 16 29.51 -25.69 3.76
CA GLY A 16 29.37 -24.45 4.52
C GLY A 16 29.21 -24.65 6.03
N LYS A 17 28.65 -25.79 6.47
CA LYS A 17 28.62 -26.17 7.89
C LYS A 17 29.99 -26.10 8.57
N LYS A 18 31.08 -26.37 7.84
CA LYS A 18 32.47 -26.26 8.37
C LYS A 18 32.89 -24.83 8.69
N PHE A 19 32.21 -23.84 8.11
CA PHE A 19 32.48 -22.41 8.26
C PHE A 19 31.38 -21.70 9.06
N GLY A 20 30.56 -22.45 9.81
CA GLY A 20 29.46 -21.90 10.60
C GLY A 20 28.24 -21.47 9.77
N ILE A 21 28.16 -21.85 8.49
CA ILE A 21 26.95 -21.60 7.68
C ILE A 21 25.88 -22.61 8.08
N TRP A 22 24.73 -22.07 8.50
CA TRP A 22 23.56 -22.81 8.91
C TRP A 22 22.32 -22.35 8.15
N ALA A 23 21.44 -23.30 7.85
CA ALA A 23 20.12 -23.04 7.27
C ALA A 23 19.09 -23.94 7.97
N PRO A 24 17.87 -23.44 8.22
CA PRO A 24 16.82 -24.26 8.81
C PRO A 24 16.35 -25.33 7.83
N THR A 25 15.93 -26.46 8.39
CA THR A 25 15.44 -27.63 7.66
C THR A 25 14.09 -27.40 7.00
N GLU A 26 13.29 -26.46 7.51
CA GLU A 26 11.93 -26.17 7.03
C GLU A 26 11.67 -24.67 6.97
N THR A 27 11.10 -24.21 5.85
CA THR A 27 10.34 -22.95 5.80
C THR A 27 8.88 -23.30 6.02
N ASN A 28 8.22 -22.69 7.01
CA ASN A 28 6.82 -22.97 7.36
C ASN A 28 5.86 -22.75 6.17
N TYR A 29 5.56 -23.82 5.42
CA TYR A 29 4.48 -23.86 4.42
C TYR A 29 3.16 -24.34 5.04
N THR A 30 2.90 -24.00 6.29
CA THR A 30 1.76 -24.48 7.10
C THR A 30 0.39 -24.24 6.46
N ASN A 31 0.29 -23.30 5.51
CA ASN A 31 -0.95 -22.98 4.78
C ASN A 31 -0.99 -23.45 3.33
N LEU A 32 0.06 -24.11 2.81
CA LEU A 32 0.13 -24.53 1.39
C LEU A 32 -0.94 -25.58 1.08
N MET A 33 -1.05 -26.58 1.96
CA MET A 33 -1.98 -27.70 1.83
C MET A 33 -3.43 -27.34 2.18
N SER A 34 -3.66 -26.18 2.81
CA SER A 34 -4.99 -25.72 3.20
C SER A 34 -5.75 -24.99 2.07
N THR A 35 -5.28 -25.12 0.83
CA THR A 35 -5.89 -24.48 -0.37
C THR A 35 -6.62 -25.51 -1.23
N TYR A 36 -7.64 -25.09 -1.98
CA TYR A 36 -8.43 -25.99 -2.84
C TYR A 36 -7.61 -26.60 -4.00
N PHE A 37 -6.58 -25.90 -4.47
CA PHE A 37 -5.73 -26.33 -5.58
C PHE A 37 -4.26 -25.99 -5.27
N PRO A 38 -3.60 -26.76 -4.38
CA PRO A 38 -2.22 -26.49 -3.97
C PRO A 38 -1.24 -26.39 -5.14
N TRP A 39 -1.44 -27.16 -6.22
CA TRP A 39 -0.60 -27.15 -7.41
C TRP A 39 -0.57 -25.79 -8.15
N ILE A 40 -1.60 -24.93 -8.00
CA ILE A 40 -1.59 -23.57 -8.53
C ILE A 40 -0.50 -22.73 -7.85
N PHE A 41 -0.19 -23.00 -6.59
CA PHE A 41 0.87 -22.29 -5.89
C PHE A 41 2.24 -22.59 -6.49
N ALA A 42 2.53 -23.87 -6.81
CA ALA A 42 3.76 -24.26 -7.51
C ALA A 42 3.89 -23.57 -8.88
N LEU A 43 2.79 -23.47 -9.63
CA LEU A 43 2.75 -22.74 -10.90
C LEU A 43 2.99 -21.24 -10.71
N SER A 44 2.31 -20.63 -9.75
CA SER A 44 2.29 -19.18 -9.55
C SER A 44 3.61 -18.67 -9.00
N VAL A 45 4.20 -19.34 -8.00
CA VAL A 45 5.51 -18.99 -7.44
C VAL A 45 6.59 -19.16 -8.50
N GLY A 46 6.59 -20.28 -9.22
CA GLY A 46 7.53 -20.54 -10.31
C GLY A 46 7.47 -19.46 -11.38
N LEU A 47 6.28 -19.13 -11.86
CA LEU A 47 6.09 -18.16 -12.95
C LEU A 47 6.40 -16.72 -12.51
N LEU A 48 5.90 -16.30 -11.34
CA LEU A 48 6.08 -14.94 -10.84
C LEU A 48 7.56 -14.65 -10.59
N ALA A 49 8.25 -15.55 -9.88
CA ALA A 49 9.67 -15.39 -9.59
C ALA A 49 10.50 -15.40 -10.88
N ALA A 50 10.28 -16.39 -11.76
CA ALA A 50 11.02 -16.49 -13.02
C ALA A 50 10.84 -15.25 -13.90
N VAL A 51 9.61 -14.80 -14.14
CA VAL A 51 9.37 -13.67 -15.03
C VAL A 51 9.86 -12.36 -14.41
N SER A 52 9.51 -12.08 -13.15
CA SER A 52 9.83 -10.79 -12.53
C SER A 52 11.34 -10.62 -12.30
N GLU A 53 12.01 -11.63 -11.76
CA GLU A 53 13.42 -11.56 -11.39
C GLU A 53 14.32 -11.68 -12.61
N ASP A 54 13.98 -12.53 -13.60
CA ASP A 54 14.79 -12.59 -14.81
C ASP A 54 14.62 -11.37 -15.70
N PHE A 55 13.43 -10.75 -15.75
CA PHE A 55 13.26 -9.49 -16.48
C PHE A 55 14.08 -8.36 -15.84
N MET A 56 14.05 -8.26 -14.51
CA MET A 56 14.76 -7.19 -13.79
C MET A 56 16.27 -7.38 -13.82
N PHE A 57 16.78 -8.53 -13.38
CA PHE A 57 18.23 -8.70 -13.18
C PHE A 57 18.95 -9.15 -14.44
N ARG A 58 18.29 -9.89 -15.34
CA ARG A 58 18.94 -10.45 -16.52
C ARG A 58 18.60 -9.66 -17.76
N LEU A 59 17.33 -9.62 -18.17
CA LEU A 59 16.92 -8.94 -19.39
C LEU A 59 17.24 -7.44 -19.37
N PHE A 60 17.03 -6.78 -18.23
CA PHE A 60 17.38 -5.37 -18.04
C PHE A 60 18.77 -5.19 -17.42
N GLY A 61 19.01 -5.79 -16.25
CA GLY A 61 20.22 -5.56 -15.46
C GLY A 61 21.51 -5.86 -16.21
N VAL A 62 21.61 -7.02 -16.87
CA VAL A 62 22.85 -7.43 -17.55
C VAL A 62 23.20 -6.48 -18.71
N PRO A 63 22.31 -6.19 -19.70
CA PRO A 63 22.62 -5.23 -20.75
C PRO A 63 22.89 -3.81 -20.24
N TYR A 64 22.14 -3.35 -19.24
CA TYR A 64 22.30 -2.00 -18.69
C TYR A 64 23.68 -1.79 -18.05
N ILE A 65 24.06 -2.67 -17.12
CA ILE A 65 25.36 -2.60 -16.45
C ILE A 65 26.50 -2.89 -17.44
N SER A 66 26.31 -3.83 -18.38
CA SER A 66 27.28 -4.07 -19.46
C SER A 66 27.56 -2.81 -20.27
N LYS A 67 26.52 -2.02 -20.58
CA LYS A 67 26.66 -0.76 -21.32
C LYS A 67 27.30 0.34 -20.48
N LEU A 68 26.91 0.45 -19.20
CA LEU A 68 27.44 1.46 -18.28
C LEU A 68 28.94 1.30 -18.04
N PHE A 69 29.39 0.07 -17.75
CA PHE A 69 30.80 -0.24 -17.47
C PHE A 69 31.58 -0.73 -18.70
N LYS A 70 30.93 -0.78 -19.87
CA LYS A 70 31.50 -1.32 -21.13
C LYS A 70 32.09 -2.73 -20.97
N SER A 71 31.57 -3.55 -20.05
CA SER A 71 32.08 -4.89 -19.73
C SER A 71 30.96 -5.88 -19.50
N LYS A 72 30.92 -6.96 -20.29
CA LYS A 72 29.94 -8.05 -20.11
C LYS A 72 30.15 -8.82 -18.81
N VAL A 73 31.40 -8.93 -18.34
CA VAL A 73 31.73 -9.64 -17.09
C VAL A 73 31.14 -8.88 -15.90
N VAL A 74 31.41 -7.58 -15.82
CA VAL A 74 30.82 -6.69 -14.79
C VAL A 74 29.30 -6.66 -14.91
N GLY A 75 28.82 -6.62 -16.16
CA GLY A 75 27.40 -6.70 -16.49
C GLY A 75 26.68 -7.94 -15.98
N VAL A 76 27.37 -9.08 -15.85
CA VAL A 76 26.80 -10.31 -15.27
C VAL A 76 26.95 -10.34 -13.76
N ILE A 77 28.14 -10.00 -13.24
CA ILE A 77 28.47 -10.15 -11.82
C ILE A 77 27.63 -9.22 -10.93
N ILE A 78 27.51 -7.94 -11.30
CA ILE A 78 26.81 -6.96 -10.44
C ILE A 78 25.32 -7.30 -10.29
N PRO A 79 24.52 -7.49 -11.35
CA PRO A 79 23.11 -7.87 -11.19
C PRO A 79 22.93 -9.21 -10.49
N ALA A 80 23.85 -10.16 -10.68
CA ALA A 80 23.82 -11.46 -10.01
C ALA A 80 23.94 -11.33 -8.49
N PHE A 81 24.91 -10.55 -7.98
CA PHE A 81 25.06 -10.35 -6.54
C PHE A 81 23.99 -9.42 -5.96
N ILE A 82 23.52 -8.40 -6.69
CA ILE A 82 22.35 -7.61 -6.25
C ILE A 82 21.16 -8.55 -6.05
N TRP A 83 20.88 -9.41 -7.02
CA TRP A 83 19.84 -10.43 -6.90
C TRP A 83 20.08 -11.39 -5.74
N GLY A 84 21.33 -11.84 -5.55
CA GLY A 84 21.70 -12.72 -4.45
C GLY A 84 21.43 -12.11 -3.07
N PHE A 85 21.97 -10.93 -2.79
CA PHE A 85 21.87 -10.28 -1.48
C PHE A 85 20.45 -9.81 -1.13
N LEU A 86 19.55 -9.67 -2.10
CA LEU A 86 18.12 -9.47 -1.80
C LEU A 86 17.48 -10.64 -1.06
N HIS A 87 18.11 -11.82 -1.09
CA HIS A 87 17.65 -13.01 -0.37
C HIS A 87 18.30 -13.19 1.01
N SER A 88 19.14 -12.26 1.46
CA SER A 88 19.77 -12.29 2.80
C SER A 88 18.78 -12.08 3.95
N THR A 89 17.49 -11.87 3.68
CA THR A 89 16.42 -11.80 4.67
C THR A 89 15.89 -13.16 5.10
N TYR A 90 16.24 -14.22 4.38
CA TYR A 90 15.91 -15.58 4.76
C TYR A 90 16.68 -16.04 6.01
N PRO A 91 16.18 -17.05 6.74
CA PRO A 91 16.69 -17.45 8.06
C PRO A 91 18.04 -18.20 8.04
N GLN A 92 18.88 -18.01 7.02
CA GLN A 92 20.23 -18.56 7.00
C GLN A 92 21.19 -17.69 7.79
N GLU A 93 22.07 -18.33 8.55
CA GLU A 93 23.08 -17.66 9.36
C GLU A 93 24.48 -18.10 8.92
N PRO A 94 25.44 -17.16 8.77
CA PRO A 94 25.22 -15.72 8.70
C PRO A 94 24.48 -15.31 7.41
N GLY A 95 23.60 -14.30 7.46
CA GLY A 95 22.73 -13.91 6.33
C GLY A 95 23.43 -13.57 5.01
N TRP A 96 24.72 -13.23 5.03
CA TRP A 96 25.51 -13.04 3.80
C TRP A 96 25.73 -14.34 3.03
N ALA A 97 25.69 -15.50 3.68
CA ALA A 97 25.90 -16.81 3.04
C ALA A 97 24.88 -17.05 1.93
N ARG A 98 23.61 -16.69 2.18
CA ARG A 98 22.54 -16.76 1.18
C ARG A 98 22.78 -15.83 0.01
N GLY A 99 23.31 -14.63 0.27
CA GLY A 99 23.66 -13.66 -0.76
C GLY A 99 24.74 -14.16 -1.71
N ILE A 100 25.77 -14.83 -1.16
CA ILE A 100 26.84 -15.43 -1.96
C ILE A 100 26.33 -16.64 -2.77
N GLU A 101 25.62 -17.57 -2.13
CA GLU A 101 25.06 -18.75 -2.78
C GLU A 101 24.23 -18.37 -4.02
N VAL A 102 23.22 -17.52 -3.81
CA VAL A 102 22.29 -17.09 -4.86
C VAL A 102 23.01 -16.19 -5.88
N GLY A 103 23.99 -15.39 -5.44
CA GLY A 103 24.82 -14.57 -6.33
C GLY A 103 25.64 -15.41 -7.32
N LEU A 104 26.26 -16.50 -6.86
CA LEU A 104 27.01 -17.42 -7.73
C LEU A 104 26.10 -18.10 -8.76
N ILE A 105 24.91 -18.52 -8.34
CA ILE A 105 23.87 -19.03 -9.25
C ILE A 105 23.45 -17.94 -10.25
N GLY A 106 23.33 -16.70 -9.79
CA GLY A 106 23.02 -15.54 -10.61
C GLY A 106 24.03 -15.31 -11.74
N ILE A 107 25.32 -15.53 -11.48
CA ILE A 107 26.38 -15.43 -12.50
C ILE A 107 26.17 -16.50 -13.57
N ALA A 108 25.96 -17.75 -13.15
CA ALA A 108 25.72 -18.86 -14.07
C ALA A 108 24.42 -18.66 -14.88
N ALA A 109 23.39 -18.09 -14.26
CA ALA A 109 22.16 -17.69 -14.94
C ALA A 109 22.37 -16.52 -15.92
N GLY A 110 23.20 -15.54 -15.59
CA GLY A 110 23.57 -14.46 -16.51
C GLY A 110 24.34 -14.98 -17.73
N TRP A 111 25.26 -15.93 -17.51
CA TRP A 111 25.94 -16.65 -18.59
C TRP A 111 24.95 -17.47 -19.44
N LEU A 112 24.01 -18.17 -18.82
CA LEU A 112 22.96 -18.93 -19.52
C LEU A 112 22.15 -18.04 -20.46
N MET A 113 21.76 -16.84 -20.00
CA MET A 113 21.02 -15.88 -20.83
C MET A 113 21.85 -15.44 -22.03
N LEU A 114 23.12 -15.07 -21.82
CA LEU A 114 24.01 -14.60 -22.88
C LEU A 114 24.37 -15.69 -23.88
N ARG A 115 24.42 -16.95 -23.43
CA ARG A 115 24.73 -18.11 -24.29
C ARG A 115 23.52 -18.59 -25.08
N TYR A 116 22.33 -18.56 -24.50
CA TYR A 116 21.12 -19.13 -25.08
C TYR A 116 20.05 -18.08 -25.33
N SER A 117 19.27 -17.70 -24.31
CA SER A 117 18.24 -16.67 -24.39
C SER A 117 17.64 -16.36 -23.01
N ILE A 118 16.85 -15.29 -22.91
CA ILE A 118 16.02 -15.02 -21.73
C ILE A 118 14.99 -16.14 -21.47
N VAL A 119 14.51 -16.82 -22.52
CA VAL A 119 13.57 -17.94 -22.38
C VAL A 119 14.24 -19.10 -21.67
N ALA A 120 15.52 -19.39 -21.95
CA ALA A 120 16.27 -20.44 -21.25
C ALA A 120 16.37 -20.16 -19.74
N ASN A 121 16.57 -18.90 -19.36
CA ASN A 121 16.55 -18.47 -17.97
C ASN A 121 15.19 -18.66 -17.31
N ILE A 122 14.13 -18.15 -17.93
CA ILE A 122 12.76 -18.27 -17.40
C ILE A 122 12.40 -19.74 -17.20
N VAL A 123 12.72 -20.60 -18.17
CA VAL A 123 12.48 -22.04 -18.08
C VAL A 123 13.27 -22.66 -16.92
N TRP A 124 14.57 -22.37 -16.81
CA TRP A 124 15.38 -22.88 -15.69
C TRP A 124 14.83 -22.43 -14.33
N HIS A 125 14.57 -21.15 -14.18
CA HIS A 125 14.18 -20.55 -12.92
C HIS A 125 12.78 -21.02 -12.51
N PHE A 126 11.85 -21.06 -13.48
CA PHE A 126 10.52 -21.63 -13.31
C PHE A 126 10.63 -23.08 -12.82
N THR A 127 11.40 -23.92 -13.53
CA THR A 127 11.53 -25.34 -13.19
C THR A 127 12.09 -25.53 -11.80
N VAL A 128 13.11 -24.78 -11.38
CA VAL A 128 13.68 -24.92 -10.03
C VAL A 128 12.65 -24.54 -8.97
N ASN A 129 12.02 -23.37 -9.09
CA ASN A 129 11.09 -22.88 -8.07
C ASN A 129 9.80 -23.70 -8.02
N SER A 130 9.26 -24.08 -9.19
CA SER A 130 8.10 -24.96 -9.26
C SER A 130 8.40 -26.34 -8.70
N SER A 131 9.60 -26.89 -8.93
CA SER A 131 9.99 -28.21 -8.39
C SER A 131 10.14 -28.20 -6.88
N LEU A 132 10.82 -27.19 -6.31
CA LEU A 132 10.98 -27.06 -4.86
C LEU A 132 9.62 -26.92 -4.16
N THR A 133 8.71 -26.16 -4.76
CA THR A 133 7.35 -25.99 -4.24
C THR A 133 6.50 -27.25 -4.42
N ALA A 134 6.60 -27.91 -5.58
CA ALA A 134 5.88 -29.14 -5.88
C ALA A 134 6.31 -30.30 -4.98
N LEU A 135 7.59 -30.36 -4.56
CA LEU A 135 8.09 -31.43 -3.71
C LEU A 135 7.33 -31.54 -2.38
N VAL A 136 6.97 -30.40 -1.77
CA VAL A 136 6.15 -30.36 -0.55
C VAL A 136 4.76 -30.94 -0.79
N ILE A 137 4.13 -30.57 -1.91
CA ILE A 137 2.78 -31.04 -2.29
C ILE A 137 2.83 -32.53 -2.67
N ILE A 138 3.91 -32.99 -3.31
CA ILE A 138 4.09 -34.40 -3.70
C ILE A 138 4.22 -35.28 -2.46
N GLN A 139 4.87 -34.80 -1.40
CA GLN A 139 5.05 -35.54 -0.15
C GLN A 139 3.77 -35.64 0.71
N GLN A 140 2.88 -34.65 0.62
CA GLN A 140 1.77 -34.49 1.57
C GLN A 140 0.37 -34.46 0.92
N GLY A 141 0.28 -34.35 -0.41
CA GLY A 141 -0.96 -34.11 -1.15
C GLY A 141 -1.67 -35.35 -1.64
N GLY A 142 -2.93 -35.17 -2.05
CA GLY A 142 -3.72 -36.23 -2.69
C GLY A 142 -3.23 -36.50 -4.12
N ILE A 143 -3.58 -37.68 -4.66
CA ILE A 143 -3.14 -38.14 -5.99
C ILE A 143 -3.36 -37.10 -7.09
N PHE A 144 -4.51 -36.41 -7.08
CA PHE A 144 -4.81 -35.36 -8.05
C PHE A 144 -3.79 -34.21 -8.00
N ASP A 145 -3.44 -33.73 -6.81
CA ASP A 145 -2.49 -32.63 -6.63
C ASP A 145 -1.07 -33.04 -7.01
N ILE A 146 -0.70 -34.29 -6.71
CA ILE A 146 0.58 -34.89 -7.15
C ILE A 146 0.66 -34.87 -8.67
N VAL A 147 -0.35 -35.40 -9.36
CA VAL A 147 -0.39 -35.44 -10.84
C VAL A 147 -0.34 -34.03 -11.43
N MET A 148 -1.12 -33.10 -10.89
CA MET A 148 -1.10 -31.71 -11.35
C MET A 148 0.25 -31.02 -11.09
N CYS A 149 0.91 -31.27 -9.96
CA CYS A 149 2.25 -30.75 -9.69
C CYS A 149 3.27 -31.28 -10.67
N ILE A 150 3.21 -32.58 -11.00
CA ILE A 150 4.07 -33.17 -12.04
C ILE A 150 3.82 -32.45 -13.38
N ILE A 151 2.56 -32.27 -13.78
CA ILE A 151 2.23 -31.54 -15.01
C ILE A 151 2.81 -30.12 -15.00
N VAL A 152 2.68 -29.39 -13.89
CA VAL A 152 3.21 -28.03 -13.73
C VAL A 152 4.73 -28.00 -13.88
N VAL A 153 5.45 -28.91 -13.22
CA VAL A 153 6.92 -28.98 -13.29
C VAL A 153 7.41 -29.28 -14.70
N PHE A 154 6.69 -30.15 -15.42
CA PHE A 154 7.02 -30.52 -16.80
C PHE A 154 6.40 -29.60 -17.87
N LEU A 155 5.66 -28.57 -17.47
CA LEU A 155 4.99 -27.64 -18.37
C LEU A 155 5.96 -26.98 -19.39
N PRO A 156 7.18 -26.55 -19.01
CA PRO A 156 8.13 -26.01 -19.99
C PRO A 156 8.57 -27.05 -21.03
N VAL A 157 8.77 -28.30 -20.62
CA VAL A 157 9.15 -29.40 -21.53
C VAL A 157 8.02 -29.65 -22.53
N PHE A 158 6.77 -29.62 -22.07
CA PHE A 158 5.59 -29.74 -22.93
C PHE A 158 5.55 -28.62 -23.99
N PHE A 159 5.71 -27.35 -23.60
CA PHE A 159 5.70 -26.24 -24.56
C PHE A 159 6.91 -26.26 -25.51
N ILE A 160 8.09 -26.67 -25.04
CA ILE A 160 9.27 -26.85 -25.90
C ILE A 160 9.00 -27.99 -26.91
N GLY A 161 8.39 -29.09 -26.49
CA GLY A 161 8.00 -30.19 -27.35
C GLY A 161 6.99 -29.77 -28.42
N LEU A 162 5.96 -29.00 -28.04
CA LEU A 162 5.03 -28.41 -29.00
C LEU A 162 5.74 -27.48 -29.99
N GLY A 163 6.67 -26.64 -29.51
CA GLY A 163 7.48 -25.79 -30.38
C GLY A 163 8.36 -26.58 -31.35
N PHE A 164 8.88 -27.74 -30.94
CA PHE A 164 9.67 -28.61 -31.80
C PHE A 164 8.82 -29.32 -32.87
N ILE A 165 7.61 -29.75 -32.50
CA ILE A 165 6.70 -30.49 -33.39
C ILE A 165 5.99 -29.55 -34.38
N PHE A 166 5.50 -28.41 -33.89
CA PHE A 166 4.64 -27.50 -34.65
C PHE A 166 5.34 -26.22 -35.12
N GLY A 167 6.52 -25.91 -34.60
CA GLY A 167 7.27 -24.71 -34.96
C GLY A 167 7.83 -24.78 -36.38
N LYS A 168 7.40 -23.87 -37.25
CA LYS A 168 8.01 -23.72 -38.57
C LYS A 168 9.41 -23.10 -38.40
N ARG A 169 10.46 -23.73 -38.96
CA ARG A 169 11.86 -23.21 -38.91
C ARG A 169 11.98 -21.71 -39.26
N LYS A 170 11.10 -21.20 -40.13
CA LYS A 170 11.03 -19.80 -40.54
C LYS A 170 10.67 -18.82 -39.41
N GLU A 171 9.90 -19.23 -38.41
CA GLU A 171 9.49 -18.36 -37.28
C GLU A 171 10.58 -18.28 -36.20
N LEU A 172 11.40 -19.33 -36.04
CA LEU A 172 12.53 -19.36 -35.13
C LEU A 172 13.71 -18.49 -35.61
N THR A 173 13.98 -18.46 -36.92
CA THR A 173 14.99 -17.57 -37.52
C THR A 173 14.50 -16.12 -37.64
N ALA A 174 13.20 -15.89 -37.88
CA ALA A 174 12.63 -14.54 -37.91
C ALA A 174 12.80 -13.79 -36.58
N ASN A 175 12.79 -14.50 -35.44
CA ASN A 175 13.03 -13.89 -34.12
C ASN A 175 14.52 -13.55 -33.87
N ALA A 176 15.47 -14.20 -34.54
CA ALA A 176 16.90 -13.89 -34.46
C ALA A 176 17.26 -12.61 -35.25
N GLU A 177 16.46 -12.28 -36.26
CA GLU A 177 16.60 -11.07 -37.09
C GLU A 177 15.66 -9.92 -36.69
N MET A 178 14.94 -10.03 -35.56
CA MET A 178 14.17 -8.90 -35.01
C MET A 178 15.07 -7.85 -34.35
N ILE A 179 16.05 -7.33 -35.09
CA ILE A 179 16.24 -5.89 -35.05
C ILE A 179 14.97 -5.37 -35.72
N PRO A 180 14.04 -4.67 -35.02
CA PRO A 180 12.95 -4.03 -35.73
C PRO A 180 13.61 -3.23 -36.84
N PRO A 181 13.28 -3.46 -38.13
CA PRO A 181 13.87 -2.68 -39.21
C PRO A 181 13.76 -1.24 -38.76
N LYS A 182 14.89 -0.52 -38.82
CA LYS A 182 14.94 0.90 -38.47
C LYS A 182 13.88 1.52 -39.37
N LEU A 183 12.67 1.67 -38.84
CA LEU A 183 11.54 2.19 -39.59
C LEU A 183 12.02 3.57 -39.91
N GLU A 184 12.36 3.79 -41.18
CA GLU A 184 12.63 5.10 -41.68
C GLU A 184 11.46 5.93 -41.20
N THR A 185 11.76 6.88 -40.32
CA THR A 185 10.80 7.81 -39.81
C THR A 185 10.39 8.64 -41.00
N VAL A 186 9.40 8.15 -41.75
CA VAL A 186 8.58 9.00 -42.60
C VAL A 186 7.86 9.88 -41.61
N SER A 187 8.49 11.00 -41.27
CA SER A 187 7.85 12.13 -40.63
C SER A 187 6.82 12.62 -41.63
N VAL A 188 5.67 11.96 -41.68
CA VAL A 188 4.48 12.54 -42.28
C VAL A 188 4.28 13.82 -41.49
N PRO A 189 4.38 15.02 -42.11
CA PRO A 189 4.01 16.24 -41.45
C PRO A 189 2.54 16.08 -41.12
N GLY A 190 2.24 15.68 -39.87
CA GLY A 190 0.87 15.59 -39.41
C GLY A 190 0.26 16.95 -39.64
N SER A 191 -0.80 17.01 -40.46
CA SER A 191 -1.42 18.27 -40.83
C SER A 191 -1.58 19.11 -39.56
N GLN A 192 -0.97 20.29 -39.59
CA GLN A 192 -0.96 21.22 -38.48
C GLN A 192 -2.35 21.86 -38.42
N ILE A 193 -3.38 21.06 -38.13
CA ILE A 193 -4.68 21.60 -37.76
C ILE A 193 -4.41 22.41 -36.48
N PRO A 194 -4.67 23.73 -36.49
CA PRO A 194 -4.50 24.56 -35.31
C PRO A 194 -5.44 24.04 -34.23
N ILE A 195 -4.89 23.73 -33.06
CA ILE A 195 -5.69 23.26 -31.93
C ILE A 195 -6.29 24.51 -31.29
N SER A 196 -7.58 24.73 -31.52
CA SER A 196 -8.32 25.85 -30.95
C SER A 196 -9.07 25.43 -29.69
N TYR A 197 -9.06 26.29 -28.68
CA TYR A 197 -9.86 26.08 -27.48
C TYR A 197 -11.31 26.52 -27.74
N GLU A 198 -12.23 25.57 -27.61
CA GLU A 198 -13.67 25.87 -27.60
C GLU A 198 -14.12 26.24 -26.18
N GLY A 199 -14.33 27.55 -25.97
CA GLY A 199 -14.85 28.09 -24.73
C GLY A 199 -16.18 27.49 -24.27
N ILE A 200 -16.44 27.61 -22.98
CA ILE A 200 -17.71 27.15 -22.37
C ILE A 200 -18.76 28.25 -22.59
N PRO A 201 -19.90 27.96 -23.24
CA PRO A 201 -20.97 28.96 -23.44
C PRO A 201 -21.48 29.51 -22.10
N ASN A 202 -21.73 30.83 -22.02
CA ASN A 202 -22.15 31.50 -20.78
C ASN A 202 -23.40 30.87 -20.14
N ARG A 203 -24.40 30.47 -20.94
CA ARG A 203 -25.60 29.78 -20.44
C ARG A 203 -25.26 28.48 -19.69
N LYS A 204 -24.27 27.73 -20.17
CA LYS A 204 -23.81 26.49 -19.51
C LYS A 204 -23.00 26.79 -18.26
N LYS A 205 -22.25 27.90 -18.22
CA LYS A 205 -21.51 28.32 -17.02
C LYS A 205 -22.44 28.53 -15.83
N TYR A 206 -23.58 29.21 -16.00
CA TYR A 206 -24.55 29.41 -14.92
C TYR A 206 -25.10 28.09 -14.36
N LEU A 207 -25.44 27.14 -15.23
CA LEU A 207 -25.88 25.81 -14.81
C LEU A 207 -24.80 25.09 -13.98
N TRP A 208 -23.55 25.12 -14.45
CA TRP A 208 -22.43 24.51 -13.75
C TRP A 208 -22.14 25.16 -12.39
N VAL A 209 -22.27 26.48 -12.30
CA VAL A 209 -22.18 27.20 -11.02
C VAL A 209 -23.30 26.76 -10.08
N ALA A 210 -24.54 26.68 -10.56
CA ALA A 210 -25.66 26.23 -9.73
C ALA A 210 -25.43 24.81 -9.17
N ILE A 211 -24.98 23.87 -10.02
CA ILE A 211 -24.64 22.51 -9.59
C ILE A 211 -23.48 22.52 -8.59
N ALA A 212 -22.43 23.33 -8.83
CA ALA A 212 -21.29 23.44 -7.93
C ALA A 212 -21.67 24.02 -6.56
N VAL A 213 -22.54 25.03 -6.53
CA VAL A 213 -23.06 25.63 -5.28
C VAL A 213 -23.90 24.62 -4.52
N ILE A 214 -24.79 23.87 -5.19
CA ILE A 214 -25.55 22.79 -4.56
C ILE A 214 -24.60 21.72 -3.99
N ALA A 215 -23.60 21.31 -4.77
CA ALA A 215 -22.59 20.34 -4.33
C ALA A 215 -21.82 20.83 -3.10
N LEU A 216 -21.49 22.12 -3.03
CA LEU A 216 -20.82 22.74 -1.88
C LEU A 216 -21.74 22.83 -0.66
N ILE A 217 -23.00 23.21 -0.84
CA ILE A 217 -24.00 23.21 0.24
C ILE A 217 -24.13 21.80 0.82
N ILE A 218 -24.28 20.78 -0.05
CA ILE A 218 -24.31 19.38 0.37
C ILE A 218 -23.03 19.01 1.13
N ALA A 219 -21.86 19.43 0.67
CA ALA A 219 -20.59 19.14 1.34
C ALA A 219 -20.50 19.73 2.76
N ILE A 220 -21.11 20.90 2.98
CA ILE A 220 -21.15 21.60 4.27
C ILE A 220 -22.17 20.94 5.22
N ILE A 221 -23.37 20.60 4.73
CA ILE A 221 -24.45 20.06 5.57
C ILE A 221 -24.35 18.55 5.79
N ALA A 222 -23.70 17.82 4.89
CA ALA A 222 -23.63 16.36 4.97
C ALA A 222 -22.93 15.94 6.27
N PRO A 223 -23.49 14.98 7.02
CA PRO A 223 -22.93 14.55 8.28
C PRO A 223 -21.49 14.08 8.10
N GLN A 224 -20.68 14.29 9.14
CA GLN A 224 -19.28 13.91 9.15
C GLN A 224 -19.12 12.60 9.88
N TYR A 225 -18.20 11.74 9.41
CA TYR A 225 -17.81 10.58 10.20
C TYR A 225 -17.29 11.04 11.58
N PRO A 226 -17.41 10.18 12.60
CA PRO A 226 -16.80 10.42 13.90
C PRO A 226 -15.34 10.81 13.75
N ASN A 227 -14.95 11.87 14.46
CA ASN A 227 -13.58 12.35 14.49
C ASN A 227 -13.23 12.80 15.90
N GLN A 228 -11.94 12.95 16.16
CA GLN A 228 -11.40 13.32 17.46
C GLN A 228 -10.38 14.44 17.31
N THR A 229 -10.33 15.35 18.29
CA THR A 229 -9.32 16.41 18.31
C THR A 229 -7.97 15.85 18.75
N VAL A 230 -6.88 16.41 18.24
CA VAL A 230 -5.51 16.10 18.66
C VAL A 230 -4.91 17.34 19.25
N GLN A 231 -4.84 17.42 20.58
CA GLN A 231 -4.38 18.60 21.28
C GLN A 231 -2.86 18.59 21.49
N ILE A 232 -2.24 17.41 21.59
CA ILE A 232 -0.79 17.30 21.80
C ILE A 232 -0.04 16.82 20.56
N GLY A 233 1.18 17.34 20.39
CA GLY A 233 2.12 16.90 19.36
C GLY A 233 3.01 15.73 19.79
N ARG A 234 3.71 15.13 18.84
CA ARG A 234 4.61 13.97 19.07
C ARG A 234 5.60 14.18 20.22
N LYS A 235 6.27 15.34 20.25
CA LYS A 235 7.28 15.66 21.28
C LYS A 235 6.69 15.82 22.68
N GLN A 236 5.46 16.31 22.77
CA GLN A 236 4.73 16.39 24.03
C GLN A 236 4.33 15.00 24.50
N ALA A 237 3.84 14.14 23.61
CA ALA A 237 3.55 12.74 23.93
C ALA A 237 4.80 12.01 24.47
N GLU A 238 5.95 12.15 23.79
CA GLU A 238 7.24 11.60 24.26
C GLU A 238 7.56 12.08 25.68
N SER A 239 7.44 13.39 25.94
CA SER A 239 7.77 13.99 27.24
C SER A 239 6.83 13.53 28.37
N ILE A 240 5.52 13.46 28.10
CA ILE A 240 4.53 13.00 29.09
C ILE A 240 4.79 11.53 29.44
N SER A 241 5.08 10.69 28.45
CA SER A 241 5.38 9.28 28.67
C SER A 241 6.70 9.06 29.41
N MET A 242 7.74 9.85 29.11
CA MET A 242 9.01 9.82 29.83
C MET A 242 8.80 10.13 31.32
N ASN A 243 8.12 11.24 31.62
CA ASN A 243 7.81 11.63 33.00
C ASN A 243 6.97 10.56 33.72
N PHE A 244 6.00 9.96 33.03
CA PHE A 244 5.15 8.90 33.57
C PHE A 244 5.96 7.65 33.99
N LEU A 245 6.95 7.24 33.19
CA LEU A 245 7.82 6.10 33.48
C LEU A 245 8.90 6.44 34.52
N GLN A 246 9.48 7.63 34.48
CA GLN A 246 10.42 8.11 35.50
C GLN A 246 9.79 8.14 36.90
N ASN A 247 8.53 8.58 37.01
CA ASN A 247 7.77 8.55 38.27
C ASN A 247 7.52 7.12 38.80
N ARG A 248 7.74 6.09 37.98
CA ARG A 248 7.70 4.67 38.35
C ARG A 248 9.08 4.07 38.60
N GLY A 249 10.14 4.88 38.55
CA GLY A 249 11.52 4.42 38.76
C GLY A 249 12.15 3.76 37.53
N VAL A 250 11.55 3.87 36.34
CA VAL A 250 12.12 3.33 35.10
C VAL A 250 13.22 4.26 34.59
N PRO A 251 14.44 3.77 34.33
CA PRO A 251 15.55 4.58 33.82
C PRO A 251 15.37 4.84 32.31
N VAL A 252 14.49 5.77 31.94
CA VAL A 252 14.11 6.03 30.54
C VAL A 252 15.28 6.42 29.63
N ASP A 253 16.40 6.90 30.18
CA ASP A 253 17.60 7.30 29.42
C ASP A 253 18.32 6.11 28.76
N SER A 254 18.10 4.88 29.24
CA SER A 254 18.65 3.67 28.60
C SER A 254 17.82 3.20 27.39
N PHE A 255 16.68 3.84 27.11
CA PHE A 255 15.75 3.41 26.08
C PHE A 255 15.77 4.36 24.87
N GLU A 256 15.63 3.79 23.68
CA GLU A 256 15.25 4.56 22.52
C GLU A 256 13.74 4.85 22.54
N THR A 257 13.37 6.13 22.41
CA THR A 257 11.95 6.52 22.38
C THR A 257 11.41 6.65 20.96
N VAL A 258 10.25 6.04 20.72
CA VAL A 258 9.53 6.07 19.44
C VAL A 258 8.06 6.38 19.66
N ALA A 259 7.62 7.57 19.23
CA ALA A 259 6.21 7.97 19.30
C ALA A 259 5.51 7.91 17.94
N SER A 260 4.29 7.37 17.93
CA SER A 260 3.43 7.25 16.76
C SER A 260 1.95 7.23 17.14
N PHE A 261 1.06 7.32 16.16
CA PHE A 261 -0.34 7.01 16.39
C PHE A 261 -0.61 5.52 16.21
N ARG A 262 -1.49 4.96 17.05
CA ARG A 262 -2.01 3.59 16.95
C ARG A 262 -3.53 3.63 16.92
N GLU A 263 -4.15 2.83 16.05
CA GLU A 263 -5.60 2.65 16.08
C GLU A 263 -5.96 2.08 17.44
N ALA A 264 -6.93 2.70 18.11
CA ALA A 264 -7.39 2.27 19.41
C ALA A 264 -8.33 1.07 19.23
N PRO A 265 -9.59 1.25 18.78
CA PRO A 265 -10.34 0.12 18.27
C PRO A 265 -9.74 -0.32 16.95
N ASN A 266 -9.43 -1.60 16.83
CA ASN A 266 -8.97 -2.11 15.54
C ASN A 266 -10.12 -2.11 14.52
N SER A 267 -9.78 -2.05 13.24
CA SER A 267 -10.75 -2.04 12.13
C SER A 267 -11.87 -3.10 12.22
N LYS A 268 -11.60 -4.28 12.81
CA LYS A 268 -12.60 -5.33 12.95
C LYS A 268 -13.53 -5.12 14.16
N GLU A 269 -13.11 -4.41 15.19
CA GLU A 269 -13.98 -4.00 16.31
C GLU A 269 -14.95 -2.92 15.87
N LEU A 270 -14.46 -1.92 15.14
CA LEU A 270 -15.30 -0.91 14.48
C LEU A 270 -16.32 -1.57 13.57
N LEU A 271 -15.89 -2.51 12.73
CA LEU A 271 -16.80 -3.22 11.83
C LEU A 271 -17.87 -4.02 12.58
N TYR A 272 -17.49 -4.76 13.62
CA TYR A 272 -18.48 -5.53 14.39
C TYR A 272 -19.50 -4.59 15.04
N LEU A 273 -19.04 -3.54 15.70
CA LEU A 273 -19.91 -2.57 16.36
C LEU A 273 -20.84 -1.88 15.36
N TYR A 274 -20.32 -1.48 14.20
CA TYR A 274 -21.10 -0.91 13.11
C TYR A 274 -22.21 -1.86 12.64
N GLN A 275 -21.91 -3.14 12.47
CA GLN A 275 -22.90 -4.14 12.06
C GLN A 275 -23.99 -4.36 13.11
N GLN A 276 -23.71 -4.15 14.39
CA GLN A 276 -24.69 -4.33 15.47
C GLN A 276 -25.53 -3.08 15.75
N LYS A 277 -24.93 -1.89 15.69
CA LYS A 277 -25.53 -0.64 16.19
C LYS A 277 -25.38 0.57 15.24
N GLY A 278 -24.84 0.38 14.03
CA GLY A 278 -24.60 1.47 13.09
C GLY A 278 -23.58 2.49 13.59
N TRP A 279 -23.64 3.71 13.05
CA TRP A 279 -22.76 4.82 13.45
C TRP A 279 -22.98 5.26 14.90
N ASN A 280 -24.23 5.24 15.38
CA ASN A 280 -24.54 5.60 16.76
C ASN A 280 -23.83 4.70 17.76
N GLY A 281 -23.71 3.40 17.48
CA GLY A 281 -22.96 2.48 18.34
C GLY A 281 -21.47 2.83 18.45
N ILE A 282 -20.86 3.24 17.33
CA ILE A 282 -19.47 3.72 17.31
C ILE A 282 -19.33 4.97 18.17
N ASP A 283 -20.24 5.92 18.00
CA ASP A 283 -20.25 7.15 18.80
C ASP A 283 -20.58 6.89 20.28
N GLU A 284 -21.32 5.86 20.64
CA GLU A 284 -21.55 5.52 22.05
C GLU A 284 -20.27 4.99 22.72
N LEU A 285 -19.49 4.17 22.01
CA LEU A 285 -18.38 3.43 22.60
C LEU A 285 -17.03 4.09 22.43
N TYR A 286 -16.78 4.77 21.32
CA TYR A 286 -15.46 5.27 20.96
C TYR A 286 -15.41 6.79 20.80
N GLY A 287 -14.27 7.38 21.18
CA GLY A 287 -14.01 8.82 21.14
C GLY A 287 -13.55 9.38 22.47
N GLU A 288 -13.59 10.71 22.60
CA GLU A 288 -13.13 11.42 23.79
C GLU A 288 -13.93 11.00 25.04
N ASN A 289 -13.22 10.61 26.11
CA ASN A 289 -13.79 10.18 27.40
C ASN A 289 -14.77 9.00 27.34
N LYS A 290 -14.64 8.12 26.35
CA LYS A 290 -15.44 6.89 26.23
C LYS A 290 -14.58 5.66 26.53
N TRP A 291 -15.07 4.46 26.18
CA TRP A 291 -14.35 3.21 26.42
C TRP A 291 -12.91 3.27 25.90
N GLU A 292 -12.73 3.75 24.67
CA GLU A 292 -11.42 4.07 24.08
C GLU A 292 -11.54 5.30 23.17
N PRO A 293 -10.48 6.12 23.01
CA PRO A 293 -10.41 7.11 21.95
C PRO A 293 -10.48 6.44 20.57
N LEU A 294 -10.61 7.22 19.48
CA LEU A 294 -10.54 6.67 18.12
C LEU A 294 -9.12 6.24 17.75
N TYR A 295 -8.11 6.85 18.38
CA TYR A 295 -6.70 6.51 18.21
C TYR A 295 -5.87 7.03 19.39
N TYR A 296 -4.77 6.34 19.71
CA TYR A 296 -3.83 6.70 20.76
C TYR A 296 -2.58 7.35 20.17
N TRP A 297 -1.95 8.25 20.94
CA TRP A 297 -0.50 8.36 20.91
C TRP A 297 0.08 7.11 21.59
N SER A 298 0.88 6.35 20.85
CA SER A 298 1.65 5.21 21.36
C SER A 298 3.13 5.58 21.40
N VAL A 299 3.69 5.62 22.60
CA VAL A 299 5.10 5.91 22.85
C VAL A 299 5.79 4.65 23.34
N ARG A 300 6.69 4.13 22.52
CA ARG A 300 7.48 2.93 22.78
C ARG A 300 8.84 3.34 23.35
N PHE A 301 9.31 2.63 24.36
CA PHE A 301 10.64 2.72 24.94
C PHE A 301 11.31 1.36 24.73
N VAL A 302 12.27 1.31 23.82
CA VAL A 302 12.86 0.05 23.35
C VAL A 302 14.37 0.01 23.62
N ILE A 303 14.88 -1.16 23.96
CA ILE A 303 16.32 -1.44 23.96
C ILE A 303 16.65 -2.25 22.69
N SER A 304 17.73 -1.90 22.02
CA SER A 304 18.07 -2.53 20.74
C SER A 304 18.60 -3.95 20.94
N GLY A 305 17.86 -4.95 20.45
CA GLY A 305 18.24 -6.37 20.53
C GLY A 305 17.66 -7.11 21.74
N GLU A 306 16.86 -6.45 22.57
CA GLU A 306 16.21 -7.04 23.75
C GLU A 306 14.69 -6.88 23.63
N LYS A 307 13.89 -7.88 24.02
CA LYS A 307 12.42 -7.72 24.00
C LYS A 307 11.90 -6.82 25.12
N ASN A 308 12.74 -6.41 26.07
CA ASN A 308 12.37 -5.46 27.11
C ASN A 308 11.87 -4.15 26.47
N GLU A 309 10.57 -3.89 26.61
CA GLU A 309 9.91 -2.75 26.00
C GLU A 309 8.77 -2.24 26.87
N TYR A 310 8.73 -0.93 27.10
CA TYR A 310 7.55 -0.24 27.61
C TYR A 310 6.77 0.42 26.48
N LYS A 311 5.44 0.34 26.54
CA LYS A 311 4.55 1.12 25.68
C LYS A 311 3.59 1.92 26.53
N VAL A 312 3.59 3.23 26.34
CA VAL A 312 2.66 4.14 27.01
C VAL A 312 1.65 4.63 25.98
N PHE A 313 0.36 4.51 26.31
CA PHE A 313 -0.74 4.93 25.47
C PHE A 313 -1.38 6.17 26.06
N LEU A 314 -1.36 7.26 25.29
CA LEU A 314 -2.01 8.51 25.65
C LEU A 314 -3.20 8.75 24.73
N SER A 315 -4.27 9.29 25.28
CA SER A 315 -5.31 9.89 24.47
C SER A 315 -4.75 11.11 23.71
N PRO A 316 -5.38 11.52 22.60
CA PRO A 316 -4.98 12.68 21.81
C PRO A 316 -4.90 14.03 22.53
N ASP A 317 -5.50 14.15 23.73
CA ASP A 317 -5.39 15.30 24.64
C ASP A 317 -4.20 15.20 25.63
N GLY A 318 -3.53 14.05 25.70
CA GLY A 318 -2.32 13.81 26.49
C GLY A 318 -2.53 13.14 27.84
N LYS A 319 -3.76 12.71 28.17
CA LYS A 319 -3.99 11.85 29.34
C LYS A 319 -3.42 10.45 29.08
N VAL A 320 -2.70 9.90 30.07
CA VAL A 320 -2.19 8.53 30.00
C VAL A 320 -3.33 7.57 30.28
N GLU A 321 -3.70 6.76 29.28
CA GLU A 321 -4.84 5.84 29.34
C GLU A 321 -4.43 4.48 29.91
N PHE A 322 -3.26 3.96 29.51
CA PHE A 322 -2.65 2.74 30.06
C PHE A 322 -1.20 2.60 29.61
N PHE A 323 -0.49 1.61 30.16
CA PHE A 323 0.84 1.21 29.73
C PHE A 323 0.99 -0.32 29.73
N GLU A 324 1.82 -0.81 28.82
CA GLU A 324 2.19 -2.22 28.67
C GLU A 324 3.70 -2.34 28.93
N HIS A 325 4.12 -3.40 29.61
CA HIS A 325 5.53 -3.77 29.75
C HIS A 325 5.73 -5.18 29.19
N TYR A 326 6.74 -5.36 28.34
CA TYR A 326 7.11 -6.64 27.76
C TYR A 326 8.48 -7.05 28.26
N LEU A 327 8.61 -8.30 28.74
CA LEU A 327 9.86 -8.90 29.21
C LEU A 327 10.13 -10.22 28.48
N GLU A 328 11.40 -10.61 28.39
CA GLU A 328 11.81 -11.95 27.95
C GLU A 328 11.47 -13.01 29.00
N GLU A 329 11.51 -14.29 28.64
CA GLU A 329 11.12 -15.35 29.58
C GLU A 329 12.13 -15.53 30.72
N ASP A 330 13.41 -15.29 30.44
CA ASP A 330 14.53 -15.41 31.37
C ASP A 330 14.83 -14.13 32.17
N ASP A 331 14.16 -13.01 31.86
CA ASP A 331 14.27 -11.78 32.66
C ASP A 331 13.92 -12.04 34.13
N SER A 332 14.72 -11.44 35.02
CA SER A 332 14.56 -11.61 36.47
C SER A 332 13.32 -10.88 36.99
N GLY A 333 12.68 -11.43 38.01
CA GLY A 333 11.55 -10.81 38.68
C GLY A 333 11.14 -11.55 39.94
N ALA A 334 10.27 -10.94 40.74
CA ALA A 334 9.79 -11.60 41.95
C ALA A 334 8.98 -12.87 41.63
N THR A 335 8.89 -13.76 42.63
CA THR A 335 7.93 -14.87 42.61
C THR A 335 6.97 -14.66 43.77
N ILE A 336 5.81 -14.07 43.47
CA ILE A 336 4.76 -13.76 44.45
C ILE A 336 3.56 -14.69 44.27
N SER A 337 2.72 -14.80 45.31
CA SER A 337 1.47 -15.55 45.24
C SER A 337 0.46 -14.87 44.32
N GLU A 338 -0.42 -15.67 43.72
CA GLU A 338 -1.49 -15.19 42.84
C GLU A 338 -2.41 -14.17 43.55
N ASP A 339 -2.68 -14.33 44.85
CA ASP A 339 -3.50 -13.39 45.62
C ASP A 339 -2.79 -12.05 45.85
N SER A 340 -1.47 -12.07 46.06
CA SER A 340 -0.67 -10.84 46.15
C SER A 340 -0.65 -10.11 44.80
N ALA A 341 -0.45 -10.87 43.71
CA ALA A 341 -0.53 -10.34 42.36
C ALA A 341 -1.92 -9.75 42.04
N PHE A 342 -2.99 -10.40 42.50
CA PHE A 342 -4.35 -9.91 42.31
C PHE A 342 -4.59 -8.58 43.05
N VAL A 343 -3.98 -8.38 44.21
CA VAL A 343 -3.99 -7.08 44.90
C VAL A 343 -3.27 -6.00 44.08
N LEU A 344 -2.11 -6.32 43.51
CA LEU A 344 -1.37 -5.40 42.63
C LEU A 344 -2.19 -5.01 41.38
N ALA A 345 -2.87 -5.98 40.76
CA ALA A 345 -3.74 -5.73 39.61
C ALA A 345 -4.91 -4.79 39.97
N LYS A 346 -5.56 -4.99 41.12
CA LYS A 346 -6.63 -4.09 41.60
C LYS A 346 -6.10 -2.68 41.91
N ASN A 347 -4.90 -2.58 42.47
CA ASN A 347 -4.27 -1.28 42.74
C ASN A 347 -3.96 -0.52 41.45
N LEU A 348 -3.53 -1.22 40.40
CA LEU A 348 -3.31 -0.62 39.08
C LEU A 348 -4.63 -0.06 38.50
N LEU A 349 -5.72 -0.82 38.57
CA LEU A 349 -7.05 -0.32 38.14
C LEU A 349 -7.45 0.95 38.90
N LYS A 350 -7.23 0.99 40.22
CA LYS A 350 -7.50 2.17 41.05
C LYS A 350 -6.64 3.36 40.64
N GLN A 351 -5.35 3.15 40.35
CA GLN A 351 -4.43 4.20 39.90
C GLN A 351 -4.91 4.86 38.59
N PHE A 352 -5.48 4.07 37.68
CA PHE A 352 -6.02 4.54 36.40
C PHE A 352 -7.50 4.95 36.45
N GLN A 353 -8.11 5.01 37.63
CA GLN A 353 -9.52 5.35 37.83
C GLN A 353 -10.49 4.42 37.08
N LEU A 354 -10.12 3.15 36.92
CA LEU A 354 -10.90 2.10 36.25
C LEU A 354 -11.55 1.14 37.28
N THR A 355 -11.99 1.68 38.42
CA THR A 355 -12.52 0.87 39.52
C THR A 355 -13.84 0.18 39.17
N GLU A 356 -14.60 0.69 38.20
CA GLU A 356 -15.83 0.03 37.74
C GLU A 356 -15.58 -1.38 37.16
N ILE A 357 -14.37 -1.64 36.65
CA ILE A 357 -13.98 -2.96 36.11
C ILE A 357 -13.97 -4.03 37.22
N LEU A 358 -13.86 -3.65 38.49
CA LEU A 358 -13.95 -4.60 39.60
C LEU A 358 -15.35 -5.19 39.78
N ASN A 359 -16.37 -4.58 39.20
CA ASN A 359 -17.74 -5.11 39.17
C ASN A 359 -17.99 -6.06 37.98
N TRP A 360 -17.01 -6.21 37.08
CA TRP A 360 -17.08 -7.11 35.94
C TRP A 360 -16.78 -8.56 36.35
N GLU A 361 -17.14 -9.51 35.50
CA GLU A 361 -16.87 -10.92 35.71
C GLU A 361 -15.37 -11.21 35.49
N LEU A 362 -14.70 -11.82 36.49
CA LEU A 362 -13.32 -12.28 36.35
C LEU A 362 -13.30 -13.63 35.61
N ILE A 363 -13.03 -13.60 34.32
CA ILE A 363 -13.09 -14.78 33.42
C ILE A 363 -11.74 -15.51 33.27
N LYS A 364 -10.63 -14.88 33.65
CA LYS A 364 -9.30 -15.50 33.63
C LYS A 364 -8.54 -15.12 34.88
N LYS A 365 -8.02 -16.15 35.56
CA LYS A 365 -7.08 -16.06 36.67
C LYS A 365 -6.07 -17.19 36.46
N SER A 366 -4.83 -16.85 36.09
CA SER A 366 -3.84 -17.86 35.73
C SER A 366 -2.42 -17.39 36.01
N SER A 367 -1.55 -18.33 36.39
CA SER A 367 -0.12 -18.09 36.63
C SER A 367 0.74 -18.87 35.63
N ILE A 368 1.84 -18.27 35.17
CA ILE A 368 2.87 -18.93 34.35
C ILE A 368 4.21 -18.82 35.08
N LYS A 369 4.77 -19.96 35.47
CA LYS A 369 6.10 -20.01 36.08
C LYS A 369 7.16 -19.89 34.99
N ARG A 370 7.96 -18.82 35.05
CA ARG A 370 9.15 -18.61 34.22
C ARG A 370 10.40 -19.12 34.95
N PRO A 371 11.56 -19.25 34.26
CA PRO A 371 12.81 -19.63 34.92
C PRO A 371 13.15 -18.76 36.14
N ASN A 372 13.00 -17.43 36.01
CA ASN A 372 13.48 -16.47 37.00
C ASN A 372 12.40 -15.57 37.63
N ARG A 373 11.10 -15.85 37.37
CA ARG A 373 9.95 -15.13 37.95
C ARG A 373 8.64 -15.92 37.79
N THR A 374 7.54 -15.40 38.34
CA THR A 374 6.19 -15.89 38.02
C THR A 374 5.32 -14.76 37.47
N ASP A 375 4.74 -14.99 36.30
CA ASP A 375 3.83 -14.03 35.66
C ASP A 375 2.38 -14.42 35.95
N HIS A 376 1.57 -13.47 36.41
CA HIS A 376 0.14 -13.67 36.70
C HIS A 376 -0.72 -12.91 35.69
N TYR A 377 -1.84 -13.48 35.28
CA TYR A 377 -2.75 -12.89 34.30
C TYR A 377 -4.18 -12.89 34.80
N PHE A 378 -4.79 -11.71 34.77
CA PHE A 378 -6.18 -11.48 35.17
C PHE A 378 -6.93 -10.84 34.01
N THR A 379 -8.13 -11.33 33.71
CA THR A 379 -8.98 -10.73 32.68
C THR A 379 -10.41 -10.59 33.16
N TRP A 380 -10.93 -9.37 33.10
CA TRP A 380 -12.30 -9.03 33.41
C TRP A 380 -13.11 -8.87 32.14
N GLN A 381 -14.38 -9.26 32.22
CA GLN A 381 -15.36 -9.16 31.13
C GLN A 381 -16.59 -8.39 31.61
N ASP A 382 -16.98 -7.37 30.85
CA ASP A 382 -18.20 -6.63 31.14
C ASP A 382 -19.43 -7.55 31.11
N ILE A 383 -20.32 -7.36 32.07
CA ILE A 383 -21.58 -8.09 32.20
C ILE A 383 -22.49 -7.72 31.02
N ASP A 384 -22.46 -6.44 30.63
CA ASP A 384 -23.21 -5.97 29.48
C ASP A 384 -22.54 -6.41 28.17
N SER A 385 -23.37 -6.78 27.19
CA SER A 385 -22.93 -7.17 25.85
C SER A 385 -23.43 -6.19 24.79
N ILE A 386 -22.66 -6.05 23.72
CA ILE A 386 -23.08 -5.37 22.49
C ILE A 386 -23.26 -6.44 21.43
N GLY A 387 -24.51 -6.80 21.16
CA GLY A 387 -24.80 -8.06 20.49
C GLY A 387 -24.30 -9.22 21.37
N GLN A 388 -23.34 -10.00 20.86
CA GLN A 388 -22.68 -11.07 21.60
C GLN A 388 -21.21 -10.73 21.96
N ALA A 389 -20.78 -9.49 21.73
CA ALA A 389 -19.45 -9.05 22.08
C ALA A 389 -19.42 -8.41 23.47
N HIS A 390 -18.33 -8.65 24.20
CA HIS A 390 -18.11 -8.09 25.54
C HIS A 390 -16.82 -7.28 25.55
N LYS A 391 -16.82 -6.15 26.27
CA LYS A 391 -15.58 -5.45 26.58
C LYS A 391 -14.75 -6.32 27.51
N ARG A 392 -13.45 -6.40 27.24
CA ARG A 392 -12.49 -7.12 28.09
C ARG A 392 -11.30 -6.25 28.38
N LEU A 393 -10.84 -6.34 29.63
CA LEU A 393 -9.60 -5.72 30.08
C LEU A 393 -8.76 -6.75 30.82
N GLY A 394 -7.51 -6.87 30.41
CA GLY A 394 -6.52 -7.77 30.97
C GLY A 394 -5.39 -7.01 31.63
N ILE A 395 -4.98 -7.49 32.80
CA ILE A 395 -3.78 -7.05 33.52
C ILE A 395 -2.86 -8.25 33.67
N SER A 396 -1.58 -8.04 33.36
CA SER A 396 -0.50 -8.95 33.72
C SER A 396 0.23 -8.40 34.94
N VAL A 397 0.76 -9.29 35.76
CA VAL A 397 1.70 -8.95 36.83
C VAL A 397 2.97 -9.74 36.56
N LEU A 398 3.99 -9.06 36.06
CA LEU A 398 5.27 -9.64 35.65
C LEU A 398 6.17 -9.71 36.88
N GLY A 399 6.23 -10.87 37.54
CA GLY A 399 6.77 -10.97 38.89
C GLY A 399 5.94 -10.17 39.88
N ASP A 400 6.41 -8.97 40.25
CA ASP A 400 5.75 -8.01 41.15
C ASP A 400 5.36 -6.69 40.46
N GLU A 401 5.52 -6.58 39.15
CA GLU A 401 5.16 -5.37 38.40
C GLU A 401 3.81 -5.52 37.66
N PRO A 402 2.75 -4.80 38.06
CA PRO A 402 1.48 -4.84 37.34
C PRO A 402 1.54 -3.95 36.08
N SER A 403 1.08 -4.48 34.95
CA SER A 403 0.96 -3.76 33.67
C SER A 403 -0.32 -4.16 32.91
N PHE A 404 -0.78 -3.33 31.97
CA PHE A 404 -1.89 -3.72 31.12
C PHE A 404 -1.43 -4.75 30.09
N ASP A 405 -2.30 -5.73 29.82
CA ASP A 405 -2.05 -6.79 28.84
C ASP A 405 -2.97 -6.64 27.62
N SER A 406 -4.24 -6.31 27.85
CA SER A 406 -5.21 -6.19 26.77
C SER A 406 -6.38 -5.27 27.14
N LYS A 407 -6.87 -4.52 26.15
CA LYS A 407 -8.10 -3.72 26.24
C LYS A 407 -8.76 -3.79 24.87
N PHE A 408 -9.91 -4.46 24.77
CA PHE A 408 -10.51 -4.79 23.47
C PHE A 408 -11.98 -5.20 23.58
N LEU A 409 -12.68 -5.22 22.45
CA LEU A 409 -14.02 -5.77 22.32
C LEU A 409 -13.93 -7.23 21.83
N LYS A 410 -14.11 -8.19 22.75
CA LYS A 410 -14.11 -9.62 22.40
C LYS A 410 -15.36 -9.93 21.58
N ARG A 411 -15.14 -10.23 20.31
CA ARG A 411 -16.18 -10.63 19.36
C ARG A 411 -16.44 -12.13 19.42
N PRO A 412 -17.64 -12.59 19.01
CA PRO A 412 -17.96 -14.01 18.90
C PRO A 412 -17.00 -14.74 17.96
N GLU A 413 -16.59 -15.93 18.36
CA GLU A 413 -15.65 -16.74 17.57
C GLU A 413 -16.25 -17.16 16.24
N GLU A 414 -17.56 -17.40 16.20
CA GLU A 414 -18.29 -17.66 14.97
C GLU A 414 -18.21 -16.48 13.99
N TRP A 415 -18.45 -15.25 14.46
CA TRP A 415 -18.29 -14.06 13.62
C TRP A 415 -16.85 -13.94 13.11
N VAL A 416 -15.84 -14.12 13.98
CA VAL A 416 -14.42 -14.07 13.58
C VAL A 416 -14.12 -15.12 12.51
N ARG A 417 -14.65 -16.35 12.68
CA ARG A 417 -14.52 -17.45 11.73
C ARG A 417 -15.15 -17.10 10.40
N GLU A 418 -16.37 -16.57 10.37
CA GLU A 418 -17.04 -16.12 9.16
C GLU A 418 -16.25 -15.02 8.44
N GLN A 419 -15.74 -14.03 9.17
CA GLN A 419 -14.94 -12.95 8.59
C GLN A 419 -13.58 -13.43 8.04
N SER A 420 -13.05 -14.53 8.56
CA SER A 420 -11.81 -15.14 8.10
C SER A 420 -11.99 -16.15 6.96
N LYS A 421 -13.24 -16.56 6.69
CA LYS A 421 -13.57 -17.59 5.71
C LYS A 421 -13.22 -17.12 4.29
N LYS A 422 -12.34 -17.85 3.63
CA LYS A 422 -12.03 -17.68 2.20
C LYS A 422 -12.81 -18.70 1.39
N THR A 423 -13.76 -18.23 0.58
CA THR A 423 -14.48 -19.02 -0.43
C THR A 423 -13.97 -18.70 -1.84
N ALA A 424 -14.22 -19.58 -2.81
CA ALA A 424 -13.89 -19.31 -4.22
C ALA A 424 -14.45 -17.96 -4.70
N PHE A 425 -15.71 -17.65 -4.36
CA PHE A 425 -16.31 -16.35 -4.66
C PHE A 425 -15.55 -15.18 -4.02
N THR A 426 -15.14 -15.30 -2.75
CA THR A 426 -14.37 -14.23 -2.08
C THR A 426 -12.99 -13.99 -2.69
N VAL A 427 -12.40 -15.00 -3.32
CA VAL A 427 -11.13 -14.88 -4.04
C VAL A 427 -11.37 -14.26 -5.42
N ILE A 428 -12.27 -14.84 -6.22
CA ILE A 428 -12.54 -14.42 -7.62
C ILE A 428 -12.93 -12.94 -7.69
N LYS A 429 -13.78 -12.48 -6.78
CA LYS A 429 -14.25 -11.10 -6.75
C LYS A 429 -13.12 -10.08 -6.50
N ASN A 430 -12.08 -10.48 -5.78
CA ASN A 430 -10.90 -9.65 -5.53
C ASN A 430 -9.89 -9.72 -6.68
N VAL A 431 -9.85 -10.82 -7.43
CA VAL A 431 -8.98 -11.00 -8.60
C VAL A 431 -9.43 -10.12 -9.76
N LEU A 432 -10.74 -9.93 -9.97
CA LEU A 432 -11.24 -9.21 -11.14
C LEU A 432 -10.79 -7.73 -11.21
N PRO A 433 -10.87 -6.91 -10.12
CA PRO A 433 -10.24 -5.59 -10.08
C PRO A 433 -8.73 -5.62 -10.33
N MET A 434 -8.01 -6.61 -9.77
CA MET A 434 -6.57 -6.77 -9.97
C MET A 434 -6.23 -7.02 -11.45
N LEU A 435 -7.03 -7.84 -12.14
CA LEU A 435 -6.88 -8.09 -13.57
C LEU A 435 -7.10 -6.81 -14.39
N LEU A 436 -8.07 -5.96 -14.04
CA LEU A 436 -8.25 -4.67 -14.71
C LEU A 436 -7.03 -3.75 -14.54
N VAL A 437 -6.48 -3.67 -13.33
CA VAL A 437 -5.25 -2.90 -13.08
C VAL A 437 -4.06 -3.50 -13.85
N ALA A 438 -3.94 -4.83 -13.92
CA ALA A 438 -2.91 -5.50 -14.70
C ALA A 438 -3.04 -5.22 -16.20
N ILE A 439 -4.27 -5.23 -16.75
CA ILE A 439 -4.55 -4.86 -18.14
C ILE A 439 -4.14 -3.40 -18.39
N LEU A 440 -4.45 -2.49 -17.47
CA LEU A 440 -4.04 -1.08 -17.57
C LEU A 440 -2.52 -0.94 -17.62
N VAL A 441 -1.79 -1.61 -16.72
CA VAL A 441 -0.31 -1.61 -16.70
C VAL A 441 0.25 -2.18 -18.01
N LEU A 442 -0.34 -3.25 -18.54
CA LEU A 442 0.06 -3.85 -19.80
C LEU A 442 -0.17 -2.90 -20.99
N MET A 443 -1.32 -2.22 -21.03
CA MET A 443 -1.63 -1.22 -22.07
C MET A 443 -0.60 -0.09 -22.10
N ILE A 444 -0.25 0.45 -20.92
CA ILE A 444 0.77 1.50 -20.78
C ILE A 444 2.13 0.99 -21.26
N THR A 445 2.53 -0.20 -20.80
CA THR A 445 3.82 -0.80 -21.14
C THR A 445 3.94 -1.06 -22.64
N ILE A 446 2.91 -1.62 -23.26
CA ILE A 446 2.85 -1.84 -24.71
C ILE A 446 2.92 -0.51 -25.47
N SER A 447 2.19 0.52 -25.02
CA SER A 447 2.21 1.85 -25.64
C SER A 447 3.60 2.48 -25.55
N PHE A 448 4.26 2.39 -24.39
CA PHE A 448 5.62 2.88 -24.19
C PHE A 448 6.63 2.16 -25.08
N ILE A 449 6.64 0.83 -25.10
CA ILE A 449 7.59 0.02 -25.89
C ILE A 449 7.40 0.29 -27.38
N ARG A 450 6.15 0.25 -27.88
CA ARG A 450 5.84 0.58 -29.29
C ARG A 450 6.24 2.01 -29.62
N GLY A 451 6.07 2.94 -28.69
CA GLY A 451 6.48 4.32 -28.83
C GLY A 451 8.00 4.48 -28.94
N ILE A 452 8.78 3.78 -28.11
CA ILE A 452 10.24 3.75 -28.18
C ILE A 452 10.68 3.18 -29.52
N ALA A 453 10.12 2.03 -29.93
CA ALA A 453 10.46 1.37 -31.19
C ALA A 453 10.21 2.27 -32.41
N LYS A 454 9.23 3.17 -32.32
CA LYS A 454 8.89 4.15 -33.38
C LYS A 454 9.62 5.50 -33.23
N GLY A 455 10.43 5.70 -32.19
CA GLY A 455 11.07 7.00 -31.91
C GLY A 455 10.11 8.14 -31.50
N ASN A 456 8.86 7.81 -31.13
CA ASN A 456 7.81 8.80 -30.86
C ASN A 456 7.70 9.22 -29.38
N VAL A 457 8.38 8.50 -28.48
CA VAL A 457 8.36 8.78 -27.04
C VAL A 457 9.20 10.03 -26.74
N ASN A 458 8.63 10.96 -25.97
CA ASN A 458 9.38 12.06 -25.40
C ASN A 458 10.17 11.58 -24.17
N LEU A 459 11.40 11.12 -24.39
CA LEU A 459 12.28 10.64 -23.31
C LEU A 459 12.60 11.72 -22.28
N LYS A 460 12.60 13.01 -22.66
CA LYS A 460 12.80 14.11 -21.71
C LYS A 460 11.62 14.21 -20.74
N MET A 461 10.37 14.08 -21.21
CA MET A 461 9.20 14.05 -20.32
C MET A 461 9.22 12.84 -19.38
N ALA A 462 9.56 11.66 -19.89
CA ALA A 462 9.69 10.44 -19.10
C ALA A 462 10.79 10.55 -18.03
N LEU A 463 11.95 11.13 -18.37
CA LEU A 463 13.05 11.32 -17.43
C LEU A 463 12.68 12.33 -16.33
N TRP A 464 12.06 13.46 -16.68
CA TRP A 464 11.64 14.45 -15.67
C TRP A 464 10.54 13.92 -14.76
N SER A 465 9.57 13.15 -15.25
CA SER A 465 8.56 12.54 -14.38
C SER A 465 9.18 11.50 -13.44
N PHE A 466 10.16 10.72 -13.89
CA PHE A 466 10.96 9.85 -13.03
C PHE A 466 11.67 10.66 -11.93
N ILE A 467 12.42 11.70 -12.29
CA ILE A 467 13.21 12.49 -11.33
C ILE A 467 12.30 13.17 -10.30
N ILE A 468 11.22 13.82 -10.75
CA ILE A 468 10.29 14.51 -9.86
C ILE A 468 9.61 13.51 -8.91
N MET A 469 9.17 12.35 -9.42
CA MET A 469 8.56 11.31 -8.59
C MET A 469 9.55 10.75 -7.56
N ALA A 470 10.83 10.58 -7.94
CA ALA A 470 11.87 10.12 -7.04
C ALA A 470 12.09 11.13 -5.90
N ILE A 471 12.25 12.42 -6.24
CA ILE A 471 12.43 13.50 -5.25
C ILE A 471 11.23 13.58 -4.30
N VAL A 472 10.00 13.57 -4.83
CA VAL A 472 8.78 13.62 -4.01
C VAL A 472 8.68 12.41 -3.08
N SER A 473 9.00 11.22 -3.57
CA SER A 473 8.98 9.99 -2.76
C SER A 473 10.07 10.01 -1.67
N ILE A 474 11.27 10.54 -1.96
CA ILE A 474 12.34 10.73 -0.97
C ILE A 474 11.90 11.71 0.12
N ILE A 475 11.33 12.86 -0.25
CA ILE A 475 10.79 13.84 0.72
C ILE A 475 9.75 13.16 1.61
N SER A 476 8.84 12.38 1.01
CA SER A 476 7.77 11.69 1.74
C SER A 476 8.32 10.61 2.69
N PHE A 477 9.36 9.89 2.28
CA PHE A 477 10.06 8.92 3.12
C PHE A 477 10.72 9.57 4.32
N VAL A 478 11.52 10.63 4.10
CA VAL A 478 12.17 11.39 5.17
C VAL A 478 11.14 11.99 6.12
N ASN A 479 10.05 12.55 5.59
CA ASN A 479 8.96 13.11 6.40
C ASN A 479 8.27 12.06 7.29
N SER A 480 8.18 10.81 6.81
CA SER A 480 7.51 9.70 7.50
C SER A 480 8.46 8.89 8.39
N TYR A 481 9.72 9.30 8.55
CA TYR A 481 10.71 8.60 9.36
C TYR A 481 10.27 8.32 10.82
N PRO A 482 9.59 9.23 11.54
CA PRO A 482 9.11 8.94 12.90
C PRO A 482 8.13 7.76 12.92
N THR A 483 7.18 7.73 11.97
CA THR A 483 6.23 6.63 11.82
C THR A 483 6.92 5.34 11.40
N LEU A 484 7.96 5.41 10.57
CA LEU A 484 8.72 4.22 10.15
C LEU A 484 9.35 3.50 11.35
N ARG A 485 9.90 4.25 12.32
CA ARG A 485 10.48 3.65 13.53
C ARG A 485 9.46 2.94 14.41
N SER A 486 8.17 3.28 14.31
CA SER A 486 7.13 2.60 15.11
C SER A 486 6.96 1.13 14.74
N GLY A 487 7.39 0.73 13.54
CA GLY A 487 7.43 -0.66 13.08
C GLY A 487 8.66 -1.44 13.53
N TYR A 488 9.53 -0.87 14.38
CA TYR A 488 10.74 -1.53 14.84
C TYR A 488 10.43 -2.82 15.61
N TYR A 489 11.03 -3.92 15.17
CA TYR A 489 10.95 -5.22 15.82
C TYR A 489 12.18 -5.41 16.71
N THR A 490 11.96 -5.44 18.02
CA THR A 490 13.01 -5.37 19.05
C THR A 490 13.99 -6.54 19.02
N ALA A 491 13.62 -7.66 18.41
CA ALA A 491 14.54 -8.80 18.22
C ALA A 491 15.64 -8.53 17.16
N TRP A 492 15.56 -7.43 16.41
CA TRP A 492 16.64 -6.99 15.51
C TRP A 492 17.37 -5.82 16.13
N THR A 493 18.62 -5.57 15.74
CA THR A 493 19.28 -4.30 16.06
C THR A 493 18.64 -3.16 15.28
N MET A 494 18.66 -1.94 15.83
CA MET A 494 18.12 -0.75 15.15
C MET A 494 18.80 -0.52 13.79
N GLU A 495 20.11 -0.74 13.71
CA GLU A 495 20.89 -0.65 12.47
C GLU A 495 20.40 -1.63 11.40
N ARG A 496 20.15 -2.89 11.76
CA ARG A 496 19.62 -3.92 10.85
C ARG A 496 18.24 -3.51 10.35
N PHE A 497 17.36 -3.09 11.26
CA PHE A 497 16.01 -2.65 10.91
C PHE A 497 16.05 -1.46 9.95
N LEU A 498 16.80 -0.40 10.27
CA LEU A 498 16.90 0.79 9.43
C LEU A 498 17.52 0.47 8.07
N THR A 499 18.53 -0.39 8.00
CA THR A 499 19.14 -0.81 6.74
C THR A 499 18.13 -1.50 5.82
N ILE A 500 17.35 -2.44 6.36
CA ILE A 500 16.28 -3.13 5.61
C ILE A 500 15.23 -2.12 5.13
N GLN A 501 14.78 -1.23 6.01
CA GLN A 501 13.78 -0.22 5.67
C GLN A 501 14.27 0.75 4.60
N ILE A 502 15.51 1.23 4.69
CA ILE A 502 16.12 2.14 3.70
C ILE A 502 16.22 1.44 2.33
N ILE A 503 16.73 0.21 2.28
CA ILE A 503 16.84 -0.55 1.02
C ILE A 503 15.46 -0.79 0.40
N ALA A 504 14.49 -1.26 1.20
CA ALA A 504 13.12 -1.50 0.73
C ALA A 504 12.47 -0.22 0.18
N ASN A 505 12.68 0.92 0.84
CA ASN A 505 12.16 2.21 0.38
C ASN A 505 12.88 2.71 -0.87
N ILE A 506 14.20 2.57 -1.00
CA ILE A 506 14.93 2.91 -2.23
C ILE A 506 14.37 2.12 -3.41
N ILE A 507 14.15 0.82 -3.23
CA ILE A 507 13.55 -0.05 -4.27
C ILE A 507 12.16 0.46 -4.63
N SER A 508 11.30 0.72 -3.64
CA SER A 508 9.95 1.23 -3.86
C SER A 508 9.95 2.58 -4.61
N ILE A 509 10.83 3.51 -4.21
CA ILE A 509 11.03 4.81 -4.85
C ILE A 509 11.42 4.63 -6.33
N ILE A 510 12.37 3.73 -6.62
CA ILE A 510 12.78 3.43 -8.00
C ILE A 510 11.59 2.89 -8.80
N PHE A 511 10.88 1.88 -8.30
CA PHE A 511 9.75 1.27 -9.01
C PHE A 511 8.64 2.27 -9.32
N VAL A 512 8.23 3.06 -8.34
CA VAL A 512 7.19 4.08 -8.52
C VAL A 512 7.65 5.16 -9.49
N SER A 513 8.92 5.57 -9.43
CA SER A 513 9.50 6.56 -10.35
C SER A 513 9.62 6.03 -11.77
N VAL A 514 10.00 4.75 -11.96
CA VAL A 514 9.96 4.08 -13.27
C VAL A 514 8.53 4.03 -13.78
N GLY A 515 7.56 3.67 -12.92
CA GLY A 515 6.14 3.70 -13.26
C GLY A 515 5.69 5.07 -13.78
N ALA A 516 6.12 6.17 -13.12
CA ALA A 516 5.87 7.53 -13.57
C ALA A 516 6.56 7.87 -14.91
N GLY A 517 7.81 7.43 -15.11
CA GLY A 517 8.53 7.59 -16.37
C GLY A 517 7.86 6.86 -17.53
N VAL A 518 7.48 5.60 -17.32
CA VAL A 518 6.80 4.75 -18.31
C VAL A 518 5.40 5.28 -18.62
N ALA A 519 4.62 5.68 -17.61
CA ALA A 519 3.27 6.22 -17.81
C ALA A 519 3.27 7.55 -18.59
N VAL A 520 4.13 8.50 -18.21
CA VAL A 520 4.26 9.78 -18.94
C VAL A 520 4.88 9.57 -20.33
N GLY A 521 5.86 8.67 -20.45
CA GLY A 521 6.44 8.29 -21.72
C GLY A 521 5.40 7.70 -22.67
N ALA A 522 4.57 6.77 -22.20
CA ALA A 522 3.44 6.21 -22.95
C ALA A 522 2.42 7.29 -23.33
N PHE A 523 2.07 8.17 -22.39
CA PHE A 523 1.17 9.29 -22.66
C PHE A 523 1.70 10.21 -23.78
N SER A 524 3.02 10.40 -23.84
CA SER A 524 3.66 11.24 -24.85
C SER A 524 3.51 10.72 -26.28
N THR A 525 3.07 9.47 -26.47
CA THR A 525 2.79 8.89 -27.80
C THR A 525 1.35 9.07 -28.24
N THR A 526 0.49 9.64 -27.40
CA THR A 526 -0.94 9.82 -27.66
C THR A 526 -1.26 11.19 -28.25
N GLU A 527 -2.47 11.33 -28.81
CA GLU A 527 -2.99 12.62 -29.31
C GLU A 527 -3.06 13.72 -28.21
N PHE A 528 -3.15 13.31 -26.94
CA PHE A 528 -3.24 14.22 -25.80
C PHE A 528 -1.94 14.97 -25.49
N LYS A 529 -0.77 14.49 -25.95
CA LYS A 529 0.50 15.23 -25.77
C LYS A 529 0.42 16.64 -26.32
N ARG A 530 -0.15 16.81 -27.53
CA ARG A 530 -0.28 18.14 -28.16
C ARG A 530 -1.22 19.06 -27.36
N LYS A 531 -2.16 18.48 -26.61
CA LYS A 531 -3.12 19.20 -25.77
C LYS A 531 -2.49 19.79 -24.50
N LEU A 532 -1.24 19.45 -24.17
CA LEU A 532 -0.47 20.18 -23.15
C LEU A 532 -0.05 21.58 -23.60
N LEU A 533 0.00 21.83 -24.91
CA LEU A 533 0.36 23.14 -25.48
C LEU A 533 -0.86 24.02 -25.77
N LEU A 534 -2.07 23.53 -25.48
CA LEU A 534 -3.30 24.28 -25.64
C LEU A 534 -3.25 25.55 -24.80
N LYS A 535 -3.47 26.70 -25.46
CA LYS A 535 -3.62 27.97 -24.78
C LYS A 535 -5.08 28.14 -24.38
N ILE A 536 -5.32 28.23 -23.08
CA ILE A 536 -6.66 28.28 -22.48
C ILE A 536 -6.75 29.58 -21.68
N PRO A 537 -7.80 30.40 -21.87
CA PRO A 537 -8.04 31.56 -21.03
C PRO A 537 -8.07 31.16 -19.55
N MET A 538 -7.30 31.84 -18.73
CA MET A 538 -7.06 31.54 -17.32
C MET A 538 -8.36 31.55 -16.55
N LYS A 539 -9.26 32.49 -16.88
CA LYS A 539 -10.61 32.55 -16.29
C LYS A 539 -11.41 31.26 -16.53
N ASP A 540 -11.32 30.69 -17.74
CA ASP A 540 -12.05 29.47 -18.09
C ASP A 540 -11.40 28.22 -17.48
N ASN A 541 -10.07 28.19 -17.41
CA ASN A 541 -9.32 27.12 -16.78
C ASN A 541 -9.63 27.03 -15.27
N LEU A 542 -9.43 28.15 -14.56
CA LEU A 542 -9.76 28.25 -13.13
C LEU A 542 -11.25 27.96 -12.89
N PHE A 543 -12.15 28.50 -13.71
CA PHE A 543 -13.57 28.22 -13.57
C PHE A 543 -13.89 26.71 -13.65
N ALA A 544 -13.41 26.04 -14.71
CA ALA A 544 -13.72 24.65 -14.96
C ALA A 544 -13.15 23.71 -13.88
N SER A 545 -11.89 23.93 -13.48
CA SER A 545 -11.24 23.09 -12.47
C SER A 545 -11.81 23.31 -11.06
N ALA A 546 -12.17 24.54 -10.69
CA ALA A 546 -12.86 24.81 -9.42
C ALA A 546 -14.24 24.15 -9.36
N VAL A 547 -15.06 24.32 -10.41
CA VAL A 547 -16.41 23.73 -10.47
C VAL A 547 -16.34 22.21 -10.44
N ALA A 548 -15.47 21.59 -11.24
CA ALA A 548 -15.28 20.13 -11.22
C ALA A 548 -14.87 19.62 -9.83
N SER A 549 -13.98 20.34 -9.14
CA SER A 549 -13.54 19.97 -7.79
C SER A 549 -14.69 20.03 -6.78
N MET A 550 -15.50 21.09 -6.80
CA MET A 550 -16.67 21.23 -5.92
C MET A 550 -17.70 20.11 -6.14
N ILE A 551 -17.96 19.76 -7.41
CA ILE A 551 -18.89 18.69 -7.76
C ILE A 551 -18.38 17.33 -7.25
N ILE A 552 -17.10 17.03 -7.43
CA ILE A 552 -16.50 15.79 -6.93
C ILE A 552 -16.59 15.73 -5.40
N ILE A 553 -16.28 16.82 -4.70
CA ILE A 553 -16.42 16.92 -3.24
C ILE A 553 -17.88 16.69 -2.81
N GLY A 554 -18.84 17.27 -3.53
CA GLY A 554 -20.27 17.08 -3.28
C GLY A 554 -20.69 15.62 -3.44
N VAL A 555 -20.26 14.93 -4.50
CA VAL A 555 -20.60 13.51 -4.72
C VAL A 555 -20.03 12.62 -3.61
N TYR A 556 -18.79 12.82 -3.18
CA TYR A 556 -18.24 12.10 -2.03
C TYR A 556 -18.97 12.44 -0.71
N SER A 557 -19.46 13.67 -0.57
CA SER A 557 -20.26 14.09 0.58
C SER A 557 -21.66 13.47 0.59
N ILE A 558 -22.28 13.28 -0.58
CA ILE A 558 -23.53 12.51 -0.73
C ILE A 558 -23.30 11.07 -0.31
N GLN A 559 -22.23 10.42 -0.80
CA GLN A 559 -21.89 9.04 -0.42
C GLN A 559 -21.76 8.90 1.10
N ARG A 560 -20.98 9.79 1.72
CA ARG A 560 -20.83 9.84 3.18
C ARG A 560 -22.15 10.08 3.90
N GLY A 561 -22.95 11.04 3.42
CA GLY A 561 -24.25 11.37 3.99
C GLY A 561 -25.20 10.17 3.96
N LEU A 562 -25.24 9.45 2.84
CA LEU A 562 -26.01 8.22 2.70
C LEU A 562 -25.51 7.11 3.64
N GLU A 563 -24.19 6.95 3.75
CA GLU A 563 -23.58 5.96 4.66
C GLU A 563 -23.92 6.21 6.13
N ILE A 564 -23.97 7.48 6.55
CA ILE A 564 -24.24 7.84 7.94
C ILE A 564 -25.74 7.83 8.25
N LEU A 565 -26.55 8.45 7.40
CA LEU A 565 -27.99 8.61 7.67
C LEU A 565 -28.78 7.30 7.56
N PHE A 566 -28.27 6.33 6.82
CA PHE A 566 -28.96 5.06 6.55
C PHE A 566 -28.15 3.82 6.97
N ASP A 567 -27.06 3.98 7.72
CA ASP A 567 -26.17 2.89 8.16
C ASP A 567 -25.85 1.89 7.04
N LEU A 568 -25.51 2.40 5.84
CA LEU A 568 -25.32 1.55 4.67
C LEU A 568 -24.21 0.52 4.89
N PRO A 569 -24.28 -0.68 4.28
CA PRO A 569 -23.28 -1.73 4.53
C PRO A 569 -21.85 -1.30 4.19
N LEU A 570 -20.99 -1.26 5.21
CA LEU A 570 -19.59 -0.87 5.09
C LEU A 570 -18.68 -2.00 5.58
N ARG A 571 -17.61 -2.24 4.82
CA ARG A 571 -16.54 -3.17 5.20
C ARG A 571 -15.40 -2.47 5.93
N ASN A 572 -14.95 -1.35 5.37
CA ASN A 572 -13.88 -0.54 5.89
C ASN A 572 -14.51 0.71 6.49
N ILE A 573 -14.69 0.72 7.80
CA ILE A 573 -15.22 1.88 8.51
C ILE A 573 -14.23 3.03 8.34
N PRO A 574 -14.62 4.18 7.75
CA PRO A 574 -13.73 5.29 7.40
C PRO A 574 -13.27 6.13 8.61
N ILE A 575 -12.94 5.47 9.71
CA ILE A 575 -12.26 6.02 10.88
C ILE A 575 -10.83 5.50 10.78
N SER A 576 -9.91 6.34 10.34
CA SER A 576 -8.50 5.99 10.18
C SER A 576 -7.64 7.09 10.76
N ILE A 577 -6.45 6.71 11.26
CA ILE A 577 -5.46 7.69 11.70
C ILE A 577 -5.12 8.59 10.52
N PRO A 578 -5.33 9.91 10.63
CA PRO A 578 -5.01 10.80 9.54
C PRO A 578 -3.50 10.77 9.24
N ALA A 579 -3.19 10.55 7.96
CA ALA A 579 -1.80 10.47 7.50
C ALA A 579 -1.06 11.77 7.85
N GLY A 580 0.10 11.64 8.47
CA GLY A 580 0.98 12.78 8.75
C GLY A 580 0.94 13.34 10.16
N TYR A 581 0.03 12.90 11.05
CA TYR A 581 0.03 13.42 12.42
C TYR A 581 1.34 13.14 13.19
N ALA A 582 1.99 11.99 12.93
CA ALA A 582 3.30 11.67 13.51
C ALA A 582 4.49 12.11 12.62
N SER A 583 4.24 12.67 11.43
CA SER A 583 5.30 13.11 10.50
C SER A 583 5.99 14.39 10.97
N TYR A 584 7.17 14.69 10.42
CA TYR A 584 7.86 15.95 10.75
C TYR A 584 7.07 17.19 10.30
N PHE A 585 6.55 17.16 9.07
CA PHE A 585 5.78 18.22 8.45
C PHE A 585 4.51 17.62 7.83
N PRO A 586 3.35 17.70 8.53
CA PRO A 586 2.10 17.13 8.05
C PRO A 586 1.70 17.58 6.64
N ILE A 587 1.99 18.82 6.26
CA ILE A 587 1.71 19.33 4.91
C ILE A 587 2.40 18.52 3.80
N LEU A 588 3.62 18.02 4.01
CA LEU A 588 4.37 17.33 2.96
C LEU A 588 3.75 15.98 2.57
N THR A 589 2.82 15.46 3.37
CA THR A 589 2.11 14.21 3.06
C THR A 589 1.24 14.31 1.81
N ILE A 590 0.86 15.51 1.37
CA ILE A 590 0.05 15.71 0.15
C ILE A 590 0.85 15.51 -1.14
N LEU A 591 2.18 15.64 -1.10
CA LEU A 591 3.02 15.67 -2.29
C LEU A 591 2.98 14.34 -3.06
N ASN A 592 3.14 13.21 -2.35
CA ASN A 592 3.18 11.90 -3.00
C ASN A 592 1.85 11.48 -3.65
N PRO A 593 0.67 11.63 -3.01
CA PRO A 593 -0.62 11.40 -3.66
C PRO A 593 -0.83 12.27 -4.91
N ILE A 594 -0.50 13.57 -4.83
CA ILE A 594 -0.59 14.50 -5.97
C ILE A 594 0.32 14.05 -7.11
N ALA A 595 1.60 13.80 -6.84
CA ALA A 595 2.57 13.36 -7.85
C ALA A 595 2.15 12.04 -8.48
N THR A 596 1.66 11.08 -7.68
CA THR A 596 1.12 9.80 -8.18
C THR A 596 -0.06 10.01 -9.13
N LYS A 597 -0.99 10.92 -8.83
CA LYS A 597 -2.11 11.20 -9.74
C LYS A 597 -1.63 11.86 -11.04
N ILE A 598 -0.74 12.85 -10.95
CA ILE A 598 -0.26 13.63 -12.10
C ILE A 598 0.64 12.79 -13.02
N PHE A 599 1.56 12.02 -12.47
CA PHE A 599 2.59 11.32 -13.26
C PHE A 599 2.29 9.85 -13.54
N ILE A 600 1.34 9.24 -12.83
CA ILE A 600 0.96 7.83 -13.05
C ILE A 600 -0.51 7.74 -13.45
N THR A 601 -1.44 8.17 -12.59
CA THR A 601 -2.87 7.87 -12.78
C THR A 601 -3.46 8.56 -14.02
N ILE A 602 -3.29 9.88 -14.17
CA ILE A 602 -3.85 10.63 -15.32
C ILE A 602 -3.23 10.14 -16.64
N PRO A 603 -1.88 10.04 -16.78
CA PRO A 603 -1.26 9.50 -17.98
C PRO A 603 -1.75 8.09 -18.31
N ALA A 604 -1.83 7.20 -17.31
CA ALA A 604 -2.34 5.84 -17.47
C ALA A 604 -3.75 5.81 -18.04
N LEU A 605 -4.67 6.58 -17.45
CA LEU A 605 -6.07 6.63 -17.89
C LEU A 605 -6.21 7.22 -19.29
N LEU A 606 -5.42 8.24 -19.65
CA LEU A 606 -5.46 8.84 -20.99
C LEU A 606 -4.89 7.91 -22.07
N VAL A 607 -3.84 7.13 -21.76
CA VAL A 607 -3.34 6.07 -22.64
C VAL A 607 -4.40 5.00 -22.84
N ALA A 608 -5.01 4.52 -21.76
CA ALA A 608 -6.07 3.53 -21.84
C ALA A 608 -7.26 4.04 -22.65
N PHE A 609 -7.71 5.27 -22.39
CA PHE A 609 -8.78 5.91 -23.13
C PHE A 609 -8.46 6.02 -24.63
N SER A 610 -7.24 6.43 -25.00
CA SER A 610 -6.80 6.50 -26.40
C SER A 610 -6.87 5.13 -27.09
N MET A 611 -6.41 4.07 -26.41
CA MET A 611 -6.47 2.70 -26.96
C MET A 611 -7.89 2.16 -27.07
N ILE A 612 -8.74 2.40 -26.06
CA ILE A 612 -10.14 1.96 -26.04
C ILE A 612 -10.94 2.69 -27.11
N LYS A 613 -10.78 4.02 -27.24
CA LYS A 613 -11.43 4.86 -28.26
C LYS A 613 -11.10 4.39 -29.69
N ASN A 614 -9.89 3.90 -29.92
CA ASN A 614 -9.50 3.35 -31.23
C ASN A 614 -10.18 2.01 -31.57
N LYS A 615 -10.74 1.32 -30.56
CA LYS A 615 -11.47 0.05 -30.74
C LYS A 615 -12.99 0.23 -30.67
N LEU A 616 -13.45 1.14 -29.81
CA LEU A 616 -14.87 1.45 -29.61
C LEU A 616 -15.24 2.73 -30.37
N ASN A 617 -16.00 2.57 -31.45
CA ASN A 617 -16.30 3.64 -32.40
C ASN A 617 -17.39 4.64 -31.97
N THR A 618 -18.10 4.42 -30.85
CA THR A 618 -19.17 5.31 -30.38
C THR A 618 -18.99 5.72 -28.92
N ARG A 619 -19.41 6.95 -28.59
CA ARG A 619 -19.37 7.47 -27.21
C ARG A 619 -20.17 6.59 -26.23
N THR A 620 -21.29 6.04 -26.67
CA THR A 620 -22.13 5.12 -25.87
C THR A 620 -21.37 3.85 -25.47
N LYS A 621 -20.63 3.23 -26.41
CA LYS A 621 -19.82 2.04 -26.10
C LYS A 621 -18.72 2.34 -25.09
N ILE A 622 -18.08 3.51 -25.20
CA ILE A 622 -17.06 3.94 -24.24
C ILE A 622 -17.68 4.19 -22.86
N PHE A 623 -18.84 4.84 -22.80
CA PHE A 623 -19.57 5.04 -21.54
C PHE A 623 -19.92 3.71 -20.87
N ILE A 624 -20.46 2.74 -21.63
CA ILE A 624 -20.75 1.40 -21.12
C ILE A 624 -19.48 0.73 -20.58
N ALA A 625 -18.35 0.84 -21.30
CA ALA A 625 -17.08 0.30 -20.83
C ALA A 625 -16.62 0.95 -19.50
N VAL A 626 -16.79 2.27 -19.35
CA VAL A 626 -16.48 2.98 -18.09
C VAL A 626 -17.36 2.48 -16.95
N ILE A 627 -18.66 2.26 -17.19
CA ILE A 627 -19.58 1.72 -16.18
C ILE A 627 -19.23 0.28 -15.80
N ILE A 628 -18.90 -0.58 -16.78
CA ILE A 628 -18.46 -1.95 -16.51
C ILE A 628 -17.19 -1.96 -15.66
N ILE A 629 -16.20 -1.12 -15.99
CA ILE A 629 -14.98 -0.97 -15.20
C ILE A 629 -15.33 -0.53 -13.77
N ALA A 630 -16.23 0.44 -13.61
CA ALA A 630 -16.66 0.91 -12.29
C ALA A 630 -17.36 -0.20 -11.47
N ILE A 631 -18.24 -0.98 -12.09
CA ILE A 631 -18.89 -2.14 -11.46
C ILE A 631 -17.85 -3.14 -10.98
N ILE A 632 -16.92 -3.52 -11.85
CA ILE A 632 -15.86 -4.49 -11.51
C ILE A 632 -15.03 -3.96 -10.33
N MET A 633 -14.60 -2.70 -10.38
CA MET A 633 -13.82 -2.09 -9.29
C MET A 633 -14.61 -2.03 -7.98
N GLY A 634 -15.93 -1.82 -8.04
CA GLY A 634 -16.81 -1.79 -6.87
C GLY A 634 -17.05 -3.16 -6.21
N ILE A 635 -16.82 -4.27 -6.92
CA ILE A 635 -17.01 -5.62 -6.36
C ILE A 635 -15.91 -6.00 -5.35
N GLY A 636 -14.72 -5.37 -5.44
CA GLY A 636 -13.57 -5.71 -4.61
C GLY A 636 -13.79 -5.47 -3.10
N GLY A 637 -13.23 -6.34 -2.26
CA GLY A 637 -13.15 -6.18 -0.81
C GLY A 637 -14.43 -6.45 -0.01
N ALA A 638 -15.61 -6.40 -0.63
CA ALA A 638 -16.92 -6.60 0.02
C ALA A 638 -17.21 -8.08 0.29
N ILE A 639 -17.68 -8.47 1.48
CA ILE A 639 -18.04 -9.86 1.83
C ILE A 639 -19.53 -10.14 1.60
N SER A 640 -20.40 -9.26 2.10
CA SER A 640 -21.85 -9.41 1.99
C SER A 640 -22.42 -8.84 0.67
N LEU A 641 -23.63 -9.27 0.29
CA LEU A 641 -24.32 -8.73 -0.89
C LEU A 641 -24.59 -7.23 -0.74
N GLY A 642 -24.96 -6.76 0.45
CA GLY A 642 -25.19 -5.34 0.73
C GLY A 642 -23.94 -4.50 0.50
N GLU A 643 -22.78 -4.96 0.97
CA GLU A 643 -21.50 -4.27 0.73
C GLU A 643 -21.16 -4.21 -0.77
N ILE A 644 -21.41 -5.29 -1.53
CA ILE A 644 -21.16 -5.32 -2.98
C ILE A 644 -22.05 -4.30 -3.69
N VAL A 645 -23.35 -4.33 -3.41
CA VAL A 645 -24.33 -3.42 -4.03
C VAL A 645 -23.97 -1.97 -3.74
N TRP A 646 -23.64 -1.65 -2.49
CA TRP A 646 -23.28 -0.28 -2.12
C TRP A 646 -21.96 0.18 -2.74
N ASN A 647 -20.92 -0.67 -2.76
CA ASN A 647 -19.66 -0.30 -3.40
C ASN A 647 -19.80 -0.11 -4.92
N ILE A 648 -20.62 -0.93 -5.59
CA ILE A 648 -20.96 -0.74 -7.01
C ILE A 648 -21.69 0.60 -7.19
N ALA A 649 -22.68 0.91 -6.34
CA ALA A 649 -23.40 2.18 -6.41
C ALA A 649 -22.44 3.38 -6.26
N LYS A 650 -21.51 3.33 -5.30
CA LYS A 650 -20.45 4.34 -5.13
C LYS A 650 -19.58 4.50 -6.38
N ALA A 651 -19.12 3.39 -6.94
CA ALA A 651 -18.29 3.41 -8.14
C ALA A 651 -19.04 3.98 -9.36
N ILE A 652 -20.31 3.61 -9.54
CA ILE A 652 -21.17 4.12 -10.61
C ILE A 652 -21.41 5.63 -10.45
N MET A 653 -21.72 6.11 -9.23
CA MET A 653 -21.91 7.54 -8.97
C MET A 653 -20.68 8.36 -9.37
N VAL A 654 -19.48 7.89 -9.01
CA VAL A 654 -18.21 8.53 -9.40
C VAL A 654 -17.98 8.44 -10.91
N ALA A 655 -18.27 7.29 -11.54
CA ALA A 655 -18.08 7.07 -12.97
C ALA A 655 -19.01 7.95 -13.82
N ILE A 656 -20.29 8.08 -13.45
CA ILE A 656 -21.26 8.95 -14.13
C ILE A 656 -20.83 10.42 -13.99
N THR A 657 -20.45 10.84 -12.78
CA THR A 657 -19.98 12.20 -12.52
C THR A 657 -18.72 12.51 -13.34
N GLY A 658 -17.73 11.62 -13.28
CA GLY A 658 -16.49 11.74 -14.05
C GLY A 658 -16.74 11.79 -15.55
N TRP A 659 -17.62 10.93 -16.07
CA TRP A 659 -18.02 10.93 -17.48
C TRP A 659 -18.63 12.26 -17.91
N PHE A 660 -19.56 12.81 -17.12
CA PHE A 660 -20.19 14.08 -17.43
C PHE A 660 -19.17 15.22 -17.39
N LEU A 661 -18.35 15.31 -16.34
CA LEU A 661 -17.30 16.33 -16.22
C LEU A 661 -16.30 16.26 -17.39
N VAL A 662 -15.82 15.06 -17.74
CA VAL A 662 -14.89 14.82 -18.85
C VAL A 662 -15.53 15.23 -20.18
N THR A 663 -16.75 14.82 -20.46
CA THR A 663 -17.33 15.00 -21.81
C THR A 663 -17.87 16.41 -22.07
N THR A 664 -18.10 17.20 -21.03
CA THR A 664 -18.79 18.50 -21.15
C THR A 664 -18.00 19.69 -20.61
N LEU A 665 -17.25 19.52 -19.52
CA LEU A 665 -16.55 20.61 -18.82
C LEU A 665 -15.05 20.59 -19.09
N LEU A 666 -14.38 19.49 -18.70
CA LEU A 666 -12.92 19.35 -18.81
C LEU A 666 -12.49 19.02 -20.24
N LYS A 667 -13.35 18.32 -21.01
CA LYS A 667 -13.09 17.89 -22.39
C LYS A 667 -11.74 17.18 -22.48
N ASP A 668 -10.94 17.50 -23.48
CA ASP A 668 -9.63 16.88 -23.66
C ASP A 668 -8.48 17.72 -23.07
N ASN A 669 -8.78 18.68 -22.19
CA ASN A 669 -7.80 19.61 -21.63
C ASN A 669 -7.04 18.97 -20.46
N VAL A 670 -5.90 18.34 -20.77
CA VAL A 670 -5.06 17.61 -19.79
C VAL A 670 -4.72 18.46 -18.56
N ILE A 671 -4.49 19.76 -18.75
CA ILE A 671 -4.13 20.70 -17.67
C ILE A 671 -5.27 20.88 -16.66
N MET A 672 -6.52 20.94 -17.10
CA MET A 672 -7.68 21.05 -16.19
C MET A 672 -7.78 19.83 -15.26
N TYR A 673 -7.44 18.62 -15.74
CA TYR A 673 -7.41 17.43 -14.88
C TYR A 673 -6.37 17.54 -13.78
N VAL A 674 -5.16 18.01 -14.11
CA VAL A 674 -4.08 18.22 -13.15
C VAL A 674 -4.51 19.22 -12.08
N GLU A 675 -5.12 20.33 -12.49
CA GLU A 675 -5.65 21.35 -11.58
C GLU A 675 -6.75 20.83 -10.64
N VAL A 676 -7.69 20.02 -11.15
CA VAL A 676 -8.73 19.40 -10.32
C VAL A 676 -8.12 18.56 -9.21
N PHE A 677 -7.13 17.71 -9.51
CA PHE A 677 -6.51 16.89 -8.47
C PHE A 677 -5.69 17.74 -7.48
N LEU A 678 -4.97 18.77 -7.94
CA LEU A 678 -4.24 19.68 -7.05
C LEU A 678 -5.16 20.34 -6.01
N LEU A 679 -6.33 20.81 -6.45
CA LEU A 679 -7.34 21.38 -5.56
C LEU A 679 -7.93 20.32 -4.63
N LEU A 680 -8.36 19.18 -5.17
CA LEU A 680 -9.00 18.12 -4.39
C LEU A 680 -8.12 17.63 -3.24
N PHE A 681 -6.83 17.36 -3.47
CA PHE A 681 -5.94 16.87 -2.41
C PHE A 681 -5.64 17.93 -1.36
N GLY A 682 -5.34 19.17 -1.76
CA GLY A 682 -5.05 20.24 -0.79
C GLY A 682 -6.26 20.56 0.09
N LEU A 683 -7.45 20.70 -0.53
CA LEU A 683 -8.69 20.98 0.18
C LEU A 683 -9.11 19.79 1.06
N TYR A 684 -9.04 18.56 0.54
CA TYR A 684 -9.38 17.37 1.32
C TYR A 684 -8.46 17.22 2.53
N THR A 685 -7.13 17.30 2.35
CA THR A 685 -6.21 17.17 3.48
C THR A 685 -6.40 18.28 4.51
N ALA A 686 -6.61 19.52 4.08
CA ALA A 686 -6.88 20.61 5.00
C ALA A 686 -8.20 20.39 5.78
N ALA A 687 -9.31 20.19 5.07
CA ALA A 687 -10.64 20.17 5.67
C ALA A 687 -10.97 18.86 6.41
N ARG A 688 -10.32 17.73 6.07
CA ARG A 688 -10.65 16.40 6.62
C ARG A 688 -9.60 15.84 7.55
N ILE A 689 -8.34 16.25 7.40
CA ILE A 689 -7.23 15.67 8.14
C ILE A 689 -6.68 16.72 9.10
N LEU A 690 -6.20 17.86 8.62
CA LEU A 690 -5.36 18.74 9.43
C LEU A 690 -6.15 19.75 10.27
N MET A 691 -7.13 20.44 9.70
CA MET A 691 -7.91 21.43 10.45
C MET A 691 -8.82 20.82 11.53
N PRO A 692 -9.49 19.68 11.31
CA PRO A 692 -10.31 19.04 12.35
C PRO A 692 -9.53 18.58 13.58
N ALA A 693 -8.20 18.44 13.49
CA ALA A 693 -7.36 18.11 14.64
C ALA A 693 -7.44 19.16 15.76
N GLY A 694 -7.77 20.41 15.45
CA GLY A 694 -7.95 21.48 16.45
C GLY A 694 -6.67 22.11 17.00
N ASN A 695 -5.53 21.39 17.02
CA ASN A 695 -4.25 21.97 17.46
C ASN A 695 -3.70 22.99 16.43
N PRO A 696 -3.17 24.16 16.88
CA PRO A 696 -2.66 25.21 16.00
C PRO A 696 -1.61 24.74 14.97
N PHE A 697 -0.74 23.80 15.34
CA PHE A 697 0.27 23.24 14.44
C PHE A 697 -0.37 22.55 13.22
N TYR A 698 -1.39 21.72 13.43
CA TYR A 698 -2.09 21.06 12.33
C TYR A 698 -2.95 22.03 11.54
N ILE A 699 -3.63 22.97 12.21
CA ILE A 699 -4.42 24.02 11.53
C ILE A 699 -3.53 24.83 10.58
N VAL A 700 -2.36 25.28 11.03
CA VAL A 700 -1.41 26.02 10.19
C VAL A 700 -0.94 25.17 9.01
N ASN A 701 -0.60 23.89 9.22
CA ASN A 701 -0.26 22.99 8.13
C ASN A 701 -1.43 22.80 7.14
N GLY A 702 -2.67 22.78 7.63
CA GLY A 702 -3.88 22.74 6.81
C GLY A 702 -4.06 23.99 5.97
N ILE A 703 -3.90 25.18 6.55
CA ILE A 703 -3.95 26.46 5.83
C ILE A 703 -2.87 26.51 4.75
N LEU A 704 -1.64 26.12 5.10
CA LEU A 704 -0.52 26.06 4.18
C LEU A 704 -0.78 25.06 3.04
N ALA A 705 -1.45 23.92 3.30
CA ALA A 705 -1.82 22.96 2.26
C ALA A 705 -2.80 23.55 1.25
N VAL A 706 -3.81 24.29 1.73
CA VAL A 706 -4.75 25.03 0.86
C VAL A 706 -4.00 26.10 0.06
N ALA A 707 -3.17 26.91 0.73
CA ALA A 707 -2.40 27.96 0.08
C ALA A 707 -1.47 27.40 -1.01
N LEU A 708 -0.75 26.31 -0.73
CA LEU A 708 0.11 25.65 -1.71
C LEU A 708 -0.68 25.16 -2.93
N SER A 709 -1.82 24.50 -2.71
CA SER A 709 -2.69 24.06 -3.81
C SER A 709 -3.23 25.21 -4.64
N LEU A 710 -3.66 26.31 -4.02
CA LEU A 710 -4.16 27.50 -4.73
C LEU A 710 -3.05 28.22 -5.51
N ILE A 711 -1.84 28.31 -4.96
CA ILE A 711 -0.68 28.91 -5.64
C ILE A 711 -0.30 28.06 -6.86
N LEU A 712 -0.15 26.75 -6.70
CA LEU A 712 0.17 25.84 -7.80
C LEU A 712 -0.91 25.87 -8.88
N TRP A 713 -2.17 25.87 -8.48
CA TRP A 713 -3.32 26.01 -9.35
C TRP A 713 -3.26 27.29 -10.20
N TRP A 714 -2.99 28.43 -9.57
CA TRP A 714 -2.85 29.71 -10.26
C TRP A 714 -1.63 29.75 -11.19
N ILE A 715 -0.48 29.23 -10.77
CA ILE A 715 0.76 29.18 -11.57
C ILE A 715 0.54 28.36 -12.84
N ILE A 716 -0.08 27.18 -12.70
CA ILE A 716 -0.38 26.29 -13.83
C ILE A 716 -1.36 26.96 -14.79
N ALA A 717 -2.45 27.55 -14.28
CA ALA A 717 -3.42 28.26 -15.10
C ALA A 717 -2.79 29.44 -15.87
N ARG A 718 -1.87 30.18 -15.23
CA ARG A 718 -1.13 31.27 -15.87
C ARG A 718 -0.17 30.78 -16.96
N SER A 719 0.46 29.62 -16.78
CA SER A 719 1.42 29.07 -17.76
C SER A 719 0.81 28.78 -19.14
N VAL A 720 -0.50 28.49 -19.17
CA VAL A 720 -1.26 28.18 -20.38
C VAL A 720 -2.06 29.36 -20.92
N GLU A 721 -1.97 30.53 -20.31
CA GLU A 721 -2.65 31.73 -20.79
C GLU A 721 -2.13 32.12 -22.18
N PRO A 722 -3.01 32.48 -23.14
CA PRO A 722 -2.60 33.08 -24.40
C PRO A 722 -1.85 34.39 -24.12
N SER A 723 -0.67 34.58 -24.71
CA SER A 723 0.02 35.87 -24.64
C SER A 723 -0.90 36.96 -25.18
N ARG A 724 -1.17 38.01 -24.38
CA ARG A 724 -1.86 39.21 -24.88
C ARG A 724 -0.98 39.80 -25.97
N ILE A 725 -1.38 39.62 -27.23
CA ILE A 725 -0.89 40.48 -28.31
C ILE A 725 -1.52 41.84 -28.01
N THR A 726 -0.78 42.71 -27.33
CA THR A 726 -1.05 44.14 -27.37
C THR A 726 -0.77 44.58 -28.80
N VAL A 727 -1.82 44.61 -29.63
CA VAL A 727 -1.82 45.42 -30.84
C VAL A 727 -1.73 46.86 -30.33
N LYS A 728 -0.52 47.43 -30.38
CA LYS A 728 -0.34 48.88 -30.28
C LYS A 728 -0.60 49.49 -31.64
#